data_AF-F4N500-F1
#
_entry.id   AF-F4N500-F1
#
_cell.length_a   1.000
_cell.length_b   1.000
_cell.length_c   1.000
_cell.angle_alpha   90.00
_cell.angle_beta   90.00
_cell.angle_gamma   90.00
#
_symmetry.space_group_name_H-M   'P 1'
#
loop_
_entity.id
_entity.type
_entity.pdbx_description
1 polymer ?
#
loop_
_entity_poly.entity_id
_entity_poly.type
_entity_poly.pdbx_seq_one_letter_code
_entity_poly.pdbx_strand_id
1 'polypeptide(L)'
;MAAETTAASGEPQRSASQAEQSTADAATRLASILADGDSTKQASSIARGTAAGAGNEALQKWFNQFGSAKVQLNLDEKLSLKGSQLDVLLPLTDSPDLLTFTQLGGRYIDDRVTLNFGLGQRHFFAQQMLGYNLFVDHDASYSHTRIGVGAEYGRDFINLAANGYFGVSGWKNSPDLDKYDEKVANGFDLRSEAYLPTLPQLGGKLIYEQYFGDEVGLFGVDNRQKNPLAVTVGVNYTPIPLVTVGVDHKMGRAGMNDTRFNLGFNYIFGTPLAHQLDSEAVAIKRSLIGSRYNLVDRNNQIVMKYRKQNLVTLELPARVSGAARQTMPLVANATAQQGIDRIEWEASTLTLAGGKMTGSGNNWQITLPSYLPGGEGNNTYRISAIAYDTQGNASPVAYSDIVVDSYGVNTTASGLTASPESMPANATASSVIELNIKDNNNQPITGIVDELTLSLELVELPDSKRARVARAAPLPSVEHSITQISESAPGVYQATLTAGSKPQLVNISAQINGVPLSDVKTKVAMLADESTATIQDSSLQIVTTGSIADNATANQVKAVVVDAYGNKLSGVAVNFTVDANANIVATTISDKQGVATATITSSKANSYTVKAELNGETQQVDVNFIADASSATLDGSTEHKLQLVTDGQPADGSSTNMVKLTVVDKFGNTVPNINVAFSTTSDATISEFTATDAQGVATAKILSTKAGNYTVTAQLNGMDQQVDVNFIADAATAVITADNFTVEVNEQTAGSGTNRVQAIVLDKQGNPVPNMIVTFTATNGVTVKTASVQTGIDGKAATDLTMANVGGTISSVTAAMTNTAGVSSSHNKEVTFYPDFSKATLNTPVNTYSGFSVSSGFPTTGFKNANFQLAPHGNVASNSDYEWASSDTNISVSSSGLVNLDNDTTGTVTITATWKQDKSKVFTYQFTLNAWVGDYNSTTVSWAVANSACVAQGLRLPNENELSTGGTARGIGTFFGEWGNLNRYPDFPSASIIWTSTSGNDFHPDTGISHAGGNSSLAYMCVR
;
A
#
# COMPACT_ATOMS: atom_id res chain seq x y z
N MET A 1 -15.86 -16.95 18.18
CA MET A 1 -16.68 -15.75 18.48
C MET A 1 -15.85 -14.87 19.40
N ALA A 2 -14.97 -14.08 18.81
CA ALA A 2 -14.14 -13.06 19.46
C ALA A 2 -13.89 -12.01 18.38
N ALA A 3 -14.24 -10.76 18.68
CA ALA A 3 -14.18 -9.63 17.76
C ALA A 3 -12.78 -9.00 17.83
N GLU A 4 -12.10 -8.91 16.69
CA GLU A 4 -10.90 -8.09 16.51
C GLU A 4 -11.25 -6.88 15.64
N THR A 5 -11.29 -5.72 16.29
CA THR A 5 -11.28 -4.39 15.68
C THR A 5 -9.84 -4.01 15.35
N THR A 6 -9.47 -3.99 14.06
CA THR A 6 -8.23 -3.39 13.58
C THR A 6 -8.38 -1.88 13.47
N ALA A 7 -7.79 -1.15 14.42
CA ALA A 7 -7.61 0.30 14.34
C ALA A 7 -6.42 0.63 13.41
N ALA A 8 -6.67 1.46 12.41
CA ALA A 8 -5.67 2.00 11.52
C ALA A 8 -4.67 2.89 12.29
N SER A 9 -3.38 2.59 12.16
CA SER A 9 -2.27 3.40 12.65
C SER A 9 -2.07 4.62 11.76
N GLY A 10 -2.54 5.78 12.18
CA GLY A 10 -2.12 7.06 11.61
C GLY A 10 -0.74 7.43 12.14
N GLU A 11 0.28 7.44 11.26
CA GLU A 11 1.58 8.04 11.55
C GLU A 11 1.46 9.58 11.55
N PRO A 12 1.91 10.29 12.60
CA PRO A 12 2.01 11.74 12.54
C PRO A 12 3.33 12.12 11.85
N GLN A 13 3.27 12.51 10.57
CA GLN A 13 4.35 13.26 9.94
C GLN A 13 4.52 14.62 10.64
N ARG A 14 5.59 14.79 11.43
CA ARG A 14 5.98 16.09 11.99
C ARG A 14 6.68 16.94 10.92
N SER A 15 6.22 18.18 10.72
CA SER A 15 6.85 19.13 9.81
C SER A 15 8.22 19.58 10.32
N ALA A 16 9.15 19.86 9.40
CA ALA A 16 10.51 20.34 9.71
C ALA A 16 10.51 21.57 10.66
N SER A 17 9.49 22.43 10.57
CA SER A 17 9.33 23.62 11.42
C SER A 17 9.13 23.34 12.91
N GLN A 18 8.49 22.23 13.29
CA GLN A 18 8.28 21.87 14.70
C GLN A 18 9.56 21.29 15.34
N ALA A 19 10.37 20.55 14.56
CA ALA A 19 11.65 20.02 15.01
C ALA A 19 12.68 21.14 15.24
N GLU A 20 12.73 22.14 14.35
CA GLU A 20 13.59 23.32 14.47
C GLU A 20 13.26 24.16 15.70
N GLN A 21 11.97 24.45 15.96
CA GLN A 21 11.53 25.15 17.17
C GLN A 21 11.88 24.38 18.45
N SER A 22 11.69 23.05 18.47
CA SER A 22 12.02 22.23 19.63
C SER A 22 13.52 22.18 19.95
N THR A 23 14.37 22.26 18.92
CA THR A 23 15.84 22.25 19.05
C THR A 23 16.35 23.59 19.54
N ALA A 24 15.81 24.70 19.03
CA ALA A 24 16.13 26.05 19.50
C ALA A 24 15.70 26.29 20.96
N ASP A 25 14.53 25.80 21.37
CA ASP A 25 14.04 25.89 22.75
C ASP A 25 14.89 25.05 23.71
N ALA A 26 15.31 23.85 23.30
CA ALA A 26 16.21 22.99 24.07
C ALA A 26 17.58 23.65 24.26
N ALA A 27 18.16 24.19 23.19
CA ALA A 27 19.44 24.90 23.22
C ALA A 27 19.38 26.17 24.10
N THR A 28 18.30 26.95 24.01
CA THR A 28 18.10 28.16 24.82
C THR A 28 17.94 27.84 26.30
N ARG A 29 17.25 26.74 26.65
CA ARG A 29 17.09 26.30 28.05
C ARG A 29 18.37 25.68 28.61
N LEU A 30 19.12 24.88 27.84
CA LEU A 30 20.45 24.40 28.25
C LEU A 30 21.43 25.57 28.46
N ALA A 31 21.41 26.58 27.59
CA ALA A 31 22.18 27.81 27.75
C ALA A 31 21.78 28.56 29.04
N SER A 32 20.49 28.62 29.38
CA SER A 32 20.02 29.24 30.62
C SER A 32 20.45 28.48 31.90
N ILE A 33 20.57 27.15 31.83
CA ILE A 33 21.05 26.31 32.94
C ILE A 33 22.56 26.49 33.15
N LEU A 34 23.32 26.66 32.07
CA LEU A 34 24.78 26.80 32.11
C LEU A 34 25.26 28.23 32.46
N ALA A 35 24.41 29.24 32.32
CA ALA A 35 24.77 30.65 32.54
C ALA A 35 24.93 31.07 34.02
N ASP A 36 24.50 30.24 35.00
CA ASP A 36 24.40 30.65 36.42
C ASP A 36 25.58 30.19 37.32
N GLY A 37 26.71 29.76 36.74
CA GLY A 37 28.03 29.70 37.40
C GLY A 37 28.28 28.74 38.58
N ASP A 38 27.26 28.13 39.20
CA ASP A 38 27.39 27.26 40.39
C ASP A 38 26.92 25.82 40.10
N SER A 39 27.81 25.02 39.49
CA SER A 39 27.56 23.65 39.01
C SER A 39 27.05 22.68 40.09
N THR A 40 27.44 22.90 41.36
CA THR A 40 27.03 22.08 42.51
C THR A 40 25.58 22.29 42.94
N LYS A 41 25.03 23.50 42.79
CA LYS A 41 23.59 23.74 43.02
C LYS A 41 22.73 23.24 41.86
N GLN A 42 23.25 23.20 40.65
CA GLN A 42 22.51 22.81 39.44
C GLN A 42 22.24 21.30 39.36
N ALA A 43 23.20 20.44 39.72
CA ALA A 43 22.95 19.00 39.82
C ALA A 43 21.83 18.67 40.85
N SER A 44 21.75 19.47 41.91
CA SER A 44 20.73 19.32 42.95
C SER A 44 19.33 19.84 42.57
N SER A 45 19.19 20.73 41.58
CA SER A 45 17.87 21.21 41.12
C SER A 45 17.24 20.23 40.13
N ILE A 46 18.04 19.63 39.26
CA ILE A 46 17.63 18.55 38.35
C ILE A 46 17.23 17.30 39.16
N ALA A 47 18.03 16.90 40.16
CA ALA A 47 17.73 15.76 41.03
C ALA A 47 16.51 15.99 41.95
N ARG A 48 16.25 17.24 42.38
CA ARG A 48 15.06 17.58 43.21
C ARG A 48 13.78 17.66 42.39
N GLY A 49 13.84 18.03 41.11
CA GLY A 49 12.67 18.06 40.21
C GLY A 49 12.06 16.68 39.95
N THR A 50 12.83 15.61 40.08
CA THR A 50 12.36 14.21 39.97
C THR A 50 11.85 13.62 41.28
N ALA A 51 12.16 14.22 42.44
CA ALA A 51 11.80 13.70 43.76
C ALA A 51 10.68 14.50 44.47
N ALA A 52 10.41 15.74 44.06
CA ALA A 52 9.29 16.53 44.57
C ALA A 52 8.05 16.35 43.69
N GLY A 53 7.16 15.45 44.10
CA GLY A 53 5.82 15.35 43.51
C GLY A 53 5.07 16.68 43.63
N ALA A 54 4.36 17.03 42.55
CA ALA A 54 3.57 18.26 42.35
C ALA A 54 4.38 19.52 42.01
N GLY A 55 4.71 19.70 40.72
CA GLY A 55 5.25 20.98 40.26
C GLY A 55 5.74 21.13 38.82
N ASN A 56 5.58 20.18 37.89
CA ASN A 56 5.78 20.47 36.44
C ASN A 56 5.31 19.34 35.49
N GLU A 57 4.00 19.27 35.20
CA GLU A 57 3.47 18.38 34.14
C GLU A 57 3.99 18.76 32.74
N ALA A 58 4.40 20.02 32.54
CA ALA A 58 4.99 20.50 31.29
C ALA A 58 6.43 19.99 31.06
N LEU A 59 7.24 19.80 32.11
CA LEU A 59 8.58 19.23 31.98
C LEU A 59 8.54 17.72 31.80
N GLN A 60 7.68 16.99 32.53
CA GLN A 60 7.53 15.55 32.30
C GLN A 60 7.01 15.24 30.89
N LYS A 61 6.04 16.00 30.36
CA LYS A 61 5.61 15.87 28.96
C LYS A 61 6.69 16.26 27.95
N TRP A 62 7.49 17.28 28.25
CA TRP A 62 8.60 17.71 27.38
C TRP A 62 9.77 16.72 27.37
N PHE A 63 10.11 16.11 28.49
CA PHE A 63 11.22 15.16 28.61
C PHE A 63 10.85 13.73 28.20
N ASN A 64 9.60 13.31 28.42
CA ASN A 64 9.13 11.96 28.05
C ASN A 64 9.11 11.70 26.53
N GLN A 65 9.36 12.71 25.69
CA GLN A 65 9.48 12.58 24.24
C GLN A 65 10.94 12.48 23.74
N PHE A 66 11.95 12.46 24.61
CA PHE A 66 13.37 12.51 24.20
C PHE A 66 14.23 11.40 24.84
N GLY A 67 15.38 11.06 24.23
CA GLY A 67 16.00 9.74 24.30
C GLY A 67 16.90 9.43 25.51
N SER A 68 17.78 10.34 25.96
CA SER A 68 18.62 10.11 27.17
C SER A 68 19.31 11.38 27.70
N ALA A 69 19.67 11.40 28.99
CA ALA A 69 20.56 12.40 29.62
C ALA A 69 21.62 11.75 30.52
N LYS A 70 22.83 12.31 30.50
CA LYS A 70 23.93 11.90 31.38
C LYS A 70 24.52 13.11 32.10
N VAL A 71 24.62 13.00 33.42
CA VAL A 71 25.40 13.90 34.27
C VAL A 71 26.63 13.13 34.72
N GLN A 72 27.82 13.66 34.48
CA GLN A 72 29.06 13.02 34.93
C GLN A 72 29.87 14.01 35.77
N LEU A 73 30.24 13.55 36.96
CA LEU A 73 31.10 14.25 37.90
C LEU A 73 32.43 13.51 37.92
N ASN A 74 33.51 14.22 37.59
CA ASN A 74 34.86 13.68 37.61
C ASN A 74 35.63 14.32 38.76
N LEU A 75 36.42 13.52 39.45
CA LEU A 75 37.37 13.96 40.47
C LEU A 75 38.79 13.76 39.92
N ASP A 76 39.56 14.84 39.94
CA ASP A 76 41.00 14.80 39.65
C ASP A 76 41.80 14.23 40.83
N GLU A 77 43.12 14.10 40.67
CA GLU A 77 44.03 13.62 41.73
C GLU A 77 44.01 14.49 43.00
N LYS A 78 43.47 15.72 42.93
CA LYS A 78 43.33 16.66 44.05
C LYS A 78 41.93 16.60 44.67
N LEU A 79 41.10 15.62 44.30
CA LEU A 79 39.70 15.48 44.73
C LEU A 79 38.85 16.72 44.43
N SER A 80 39.20 17.48 43.41
CA SER A 80 38.46 18.65 42.99
C SER A 80 37.34 18.27 42.02
N LEU A 81 36.19 18.94 42.09
CA LEU A 81 35.06 18.76 41.16
C LEU A 81 35.25 19.52 39.83
N LYS A 82 36.48 19.96 39.52
CA LYS A 82 36.87 20.52 38.22
C LYS A 82 36.81 19.39 37.19
N GLY A 83 35.72 19.29 36.44
CA GLY A 83 35.43 18.07 35.66
C GLY A 83 33.95 17.73 35.51
N SER A 84 33.05 18.54 36.09
CA SER A 84 31.61 18.36 35.96
C SER A 84 31.15 18.61 34.53
N GLN A 85 30.32 17.70 34.01
CA GLN A 85 29.77 17.78 32.66
C GLN A 85 28.32 17.29 32.60
N LEU A 86 27.55 17.91 31.72
CA LEU A 86 26.17 17.57 31.38
C LEU A 86 26.09 17.31 29.87
N ASP A 87 25.58 16.15 29.49
CA ASP A 87 25.41 15.75 28.10
C ASP A 87 23.98 15.18 27.91
N VAL A 88 23.28 15.60 26.85
CA VAL A 88 21.91 15.19 26.53
C VAL A 88 21.81 14.80 25.06
N LEU A 89 21.16 13.68 24.77
CA LEU A 89 20.90 13.22 23.40
C LEU A 89 19.40 13.23 23.12
N LEU A 90 19.04 13.85 22.01
CA LEU A 90 17.67 14.05 21.56
C LEU A 90 17.46 13.33 20.22
N PRO A 91 16.57 12.31 20.15
CA PRO A 91 16.18 11.70 18.89
C PRO A 91 15.39 12.70 18.04
N LEU A 92 15.82 12.90 16.80
CA LEU A 92 15.13 13.69 15.78
C LEU A 92 14.24 12.80 14.90
N THR A 93 14.70 11.58 14.60
CA THR A 93 13.94 10.54 13.90
C THR A 93 14.31 9.19 14.49
N ASP A 94 13.31 8.38 14.81
CA ASP A 94 13.50 7.15 15.56
C ASP A 94 12.63 6.03 14.99
N SER A 95 13.22 5.21 14.12
CA SER A 95 12.62 4.00 13.54
C SER A 95 13.47 2.77 13.90
N PRO A 96 12.94 1.54 13.85
CA PRO A 96 13.71 0.35 14.26
C PRO A 96 15.14 0.29 13.68
N ASP A 97 15.31 0.65 12.41
CA ASP A 97 16.58 0.55 11.68
C ASP A 97 17.40 1.84 11.65
N LEU A 98 16.84 2.99 12.07
CA LEU A 98 17.52 4.29 11.99
C LEU A 98 17.20 5.19 13.19
N LEU A 99 18.26 5.71 13.82
CA LEU A 99 18.18 6.82 14.76
C LEU A 99 18.93 8.02 14.19
N THR A 100 18.22 9.11 13.88
CA THR A 100 18.82 10.44 13.68
C THR A 100 18.70 11.22 14.97
N PHE A 101 19.78 11.82 15.46
CA PHE A 101 19.79 12.50 16.76
C PHE A 101 20.64 13.77 16.75
N THR A 102 20.35 14.67 17.69
CA THR A 102 21.24 15.76 18.09
C THR A 102 21.71 15.56 19.52
N GLN A 103 22.96 15.94 19.81
CA GLN A 103 23.55 15.87 21.15
C GLN A 103 24.03 17.25 21.59
N LEU A 104 23.61 17.66 22.79
CA LEU A 104 24.00 18.93 23.41
C LEU A 104 24.82 18.62 24.66
N GLY A 105 25.94 19.31 24.82
CA GLY A 105 26.83 19.13 25.97
C GLY A 105 27.34 20.46 26.51
N GLY A 106 27.52 20.52 27.83
CA GLY A 106 28.15 21.64 28.52
C GLY A 106 29.06 21.12 29.63
N ARG A 107 30.26 21.68 29.72
CA ARG A 107 31.23 21.28 30.75
C ARG A 107 32.11 22.44 31.18
N TYR A 108 32.52 22.40 32.45
CA TYR A 108 33.44 23.37 33.06
C TYR A 108 34.69 22.63 33.53
N ILE A 109 35.78 22.76 32.76
CA ILE A 109 37.05 22.06 32.96
C ILE A 109 38.17 23.07 32.74
N ASP A 110 39.20 23.05 33.59
CA ASP A 110 40.36 23.96 33.51
C ASP A 110 39.96 25.44 33.40
N ASP A 111 38.97 25.84 34.22
CA ASP A 111 38.40 27.19 34.29
C ASP A 111 37.77 27.70 32.96
N ARG A 112 37.50 26.79 32.01
CA ARG A 112 36.85 27.05 30.72
C ARG A 112 35.46 26.44 30.62
N VAL A 113 34.51 27.20 30.07
CA VAL A 113 33.17 26.71 29.71
C VAL A 113 33.19 26.24 28.26
N THR A 114 33.06 24.93 28.04
CA THR A 114 32.94 24.36 26.69
C THR A 114 31.51 23.92 26.43
N LEU A 115 30.97 24.37 25.30
CA LEU A 115 29.67 23.96 24.76
C LEU A 115 29.89 23.03 23.57
N ASN A 116 29.11 21.96 23.48
CA ASN A 116 29.20 20.98 22.42
C ASN A 116 27.82 20.85 21.74
N PHE A 117 27.79 20.96 20.42
CA PHE A 117 26.61 20.70 19.60
C PHE A 117 26.94 19.60 18.60
N GLY A 118 26.17 18.51 18.58
CA GLY A 118 26.37 17.37 17.71
C GLY A 118 25.14 16.99 16.91
N LEU A 119 25.35 16.46 15.72
CA LEU A 119 24.36 15.79 14.88
C LEU A 119 24.91 14.42 14.49
N GLY A 120 24.09 13.37 14.55
CA GLY A 120 24.52 12.04 14.14
C GLY A 120 23.39 11.15 13.68
N GLN A 121 23.77 10.06 13.01
CA GLN A 121 22.88 8.99 12.60
C GLN A 121 23.45 7.64 13.00
N ARG A 122 22.59 6.72 13.43
CA ARG A 122 22.90 5.31 13.72
C ARG A 122 21.95 4.41 12.96
N HIS A 123 22.52 3.53 12.15
CA HIS A 123 21.81 2.50 11.40
C HIS A 123 21.93 1.18 12.15
N PHE A 124 20.79 0.53 12.40
CA PHE A 124 20.71 -0.74 13.10
C PHE A 124 20.44 -1.87 12.12
N PHE A 125 21.24 -2.92 12.24
CA PHE A 125 21.10 -4.20 11.56
C PHE A 125 20.96 -5.27 12.65
N ALA A 126 20.44 -6.46 12.30
CA ALA A 126 20.03 -7.50 13.26
C ALA A 126 20.88 -7.63 14.56
N GLN A 127 22.21 -7.60 14.46
CA GLN A 127 23.12 -7.65 15.63
C GLN A 127 24.24 -6.59 15.59
N GLN A 128 24.10 -5.52 14.81
CA GLN A 128 25.14 -4.52 14.62
C GLN A 128 24.57 -3.11 14.48
N MET A 129 25.33 -2.11 14.91
CA MET A 129 25.03 -0.71 14.67
C MET A 129 26.23 -0.06 13.99
N LEU A 130 25.96 0.73 12.94
CA LEU A 130 26.93 1.62 12.31
C LEU A 130 26.42 3.05 12.43
N GLY A 131 27.27 3.96 12.91
CA GLY A 131 26.91 5.36 13.06
C GLY A 131 27.99 6.30 12.58
N TYR A 132 27.58 7.53 12.29
CA TYR A 132 28.48 8.65 12.02
C TYR A 132 27.93 9.91 12.69
N ASN A 133 28.84 10.80 13.08
CA ASN A 133 28.51 12.01 13.81
C ASN A 133 29.40 13.20 13.42
N LEU A 134 28.84 14.39 13.57
CA LEU A 134 29.49 15.68 13.36
C LEU A 134 29.27 16.53 14.61
N PHE A 135 30.33 17.12 15.15
CA PHE A 135 30.28 17.97 16.35
C PHE A 135 30.95 19.32 16.11
N VAL A 136 30.38 20.36 16.72
CA VAL A 136 31.00 21.67 16.91
C VAL A 136 31.20 21.87 18.40
N ASP A 137 32.45 22.05 18.81
CA ASP A 137 32.81 22.38 20.18
C ASP A 137 33.26 23.84 20.22
N HIS A 138 32.68 24.61 21.14
CA HIS A 138 32.99 26.01 21.34
C HIS A 138 33.38 26.27 22.80
N ASP A 139 34.60 26.73 23.00
CA ASP A 139 35.04 27.33 24.26
C ASP A 139 34.44 28.73 24.36
N ALA A 140 33.43 28.89 25.20
CA ALA A 140 32.74 30.16 25.40
C ALA A 140 33.57 31.15 26.24
N SER A 141 34.54 30.67 27.02
CA SER A 141 35.40 31.53 27.85
C SER A 141 36.37 32.35 27.00
N TYR A 142 36.99 31.74 25.98
CA TYR A 142 38.04 32.38 25.15
C TYR A 142 37.78 32.28 23.64
N SER A 143 36.58 31.84 23.26
CA SER A 143 36.05 31.82 21.90
C SER A 143 36.84 30.91 20.92
N HIS A 144 37.38 29.80 21.39
CA HIS A 144 38.01 28.79 20.51
C HIS A 144 36.96 27.81 19.96
N THR A 145 37.11 27.41 18.69
CA THR A 145 36.14 26.52 18.03
C THR A 145 36.84 25.35 17.35
N ARG A 146 36.25 24.17 17.49
CA ARG A 146 36.70 22.90 16.92
C ARG A 146 35.55 22.19 16.22
N ILE A 147 35.84 21.58 15.07
CA ILE A 147 34.92 20.65 14.42
C ILE A 147 35.42 19.23 14.66
N GLY A 148 34.53 18.32 15.02
CA GLY A 148 34.79 16.90 15.18
C GLY A 148 33.97 16.07 14.19
N VAL A 149 34.57 15.06 13.58
CA VAL A 149 33.88 14.07 12.72
C VAL A 149 34.17 12.69 13.28
N GLY A 150 33.14 11.88 13.50
CA GLY A 150 33.26 10.57 14.14
C GLY A 150 32.51 9.47 13.41
N ALA A 151 32.97 8.24 13.60
CA ALA A 151 32.31 7.00 13.20
C ALA A 151 32.17 6.07 14.41
N GLU A 152 31.06 5.34 14.46
CA GLU A 152 30.67 4.45 15.56
C GLU A 152 30.35 3.06 15.03
N TYR A 153 30.77 2.02 15.77
CA TYR A 153 30.34 0.64 15.57
C TYR A 153 29.92 0.02 16.90
N GLY A 154 28.73 -0.56 16.95
CA GLY A 154 28.17 -1.17 18.16
C GLY A 154 27.72 -2.62 17.94
N ARG A 155 27.88 -3.43 18.98
CA ARG A 155 27.26 -4.76 19.16
C ARG A 155 26.83 -4.92 20.61
N ASP A 156 26.10 -5.98 20.92
CA ASP A 156 25.84 -6.37 22.30
C ASP A 156 27.17 -6.41 23.09
N PHE A 157 27.21 -5.66 24.19
CA PHE A 157 28.33 -5.54 25.12
C PHE A 157 29.62 -4.91 24.58
N ILE A 158 29.67 -4.40 23.34
CA ILE A 158 30.88 -3.79 22.75
C ILE A 158 30.53 -2.53 21.95
N ASN A 159 31.24 -1.43 22.23
CA ASN A 159 31.18 -0.19 21.45
C ASN A 159 32.58 0.24 21.01
N LEU A 160 32.71 0.61 19.74
CA LEU A 160 33.93 1.15 19.15
C LEU A 160 33.62 2.53 18.54
N ALA A 161 34.52 3.49 18.73
CA ALA A 161 34.41 4.81 18.14
C ALA A 161 35.76 5.33 17.64
N ALA A 162 35.74 6.08 16.54
CA ALA A 162 36.89 6.77 15.98
C ALA A 162 36.51 8.21 15.67
N ASN A 163 37.23 9.19 16.22
CA ASN A 163 36.90 10.60 16.08
C ASN A 163 38.12 11.43 15.64
N GLY A 164 37.95 12.28 14.64
CA GLY A 164 38.93 13.28 14.21
C GLY A 164 38.55 14.69 14.66
N TYR A 165 39.53 15.50 15.03
CA TYR A 165 39.37 16.84 15.59
C TYR A 165 40.16 17.89 14.82
N PHE A 166 39.47 18.96 14.40
CA PHE A 166 40.03 20.02 13.56
C PHE A 166 39.75 21.39 14.17
N GLY A 167 40.82 22.09 14.57
CA GLY A 167 40.74 23.45 15.09
C GLY A 167 40.46 24.46 13.98
N VAL A 168 39.33 25.15 14.05
CA VAL A 168 38.91 26.14 13.03
C VAL A 168 39.14 27.59 13.46
N SER A 169 39.34 27.86 14.75
CA SER A 169 39.75 29.19 15.22
C SER A 169 41.25 29.45 15.00
N GLY A 170 41.62 30.72 14.78
CA GLY A 170 43.00 31.18 14.65
C GLY A 170 43.79 31.15 15.95
N TRP A 171 45.05 31.58 15.90
CA TRP A 171 45.86 31.87 17.09
C TRP A 171 45.29 33.09 17.82
N LYS A 172 45.25 33.03 19.16
CA LYS A 172 44.81 34.12 20.02
C LYS A 172 45.73 34.25 21.22
N ASN A 173 45.77 35.41 21.86
CA ASN A 173 46.54 35.58 23.08
C ASN A 173 46.10 34.58 24.16
N SER A 174 47.06 33.90 24.79
CA SER A 174 46.81 32.87 25.79
C SER A 174 46.45 33.49 27.14
N PRO A 175 45.28 33.18 27.74
CA PRO A 175 44.94 33.61 29.09
C PRO A 175 45.73 32.83 30.16
N ASP A 176 46.19 31.61 29.84
CA ASP A 176 46.82 30.70 30.79
C ASP A 176 48.36 30.82 30.81
N LEU A 177 48.94 31.52 29.84
CA LEU A 177 50.40 31.65 29.68
C LEU A 177 50.79 33.06 29.22
N ASP A 178 51.60 33.76 30.03
CA ASP A 178 52.12 35.08 29.70
C ASP A 178 53.04 35.02 28.46
N LYS A 179 52.82 35.93 27.50
CA LYS A 179 53.59 36.04 26.24
C LYS A 179 53.48 34.82 25.31
N TYR A 180 52.35 34.11 25.34
CA TYR A 180 52.05 33.03 24.38
C TYR A 180 50.75 33.32 23.63
N ASP A 181 50.66 32.82 22.40
CA ASP A 181 49.38 32.61 21.75
C ASP A 181 48.95 31.14 21.93
N GLU A 182 47.64 30.90 21.99
CA GLU A 182 47.02 29.59 21.97
C GLU A 182 46.13 29.38 20.74
N LYS A 183 46.00 28.13 20.30
CA LYS A 183 45.10 27.68 19.23
C LYS A 183 44.65 26.25 19.52
N VAL A 184 43.50 25.84 19.00
CA VAL A 184 43.05 24.43 19.07
C VAL A 184 44.04 23.52 18.34
N ALA A 185 44.43 22.41 18.98
CA ALA A 185 45.25 21.38 18.39
C ALA A 185 44.41 20.42 17.52
N ASN A 186 44.96 20.01 16.38
CA ASN A 186 44.36 18.95 15.57
C ASN A 186 44.77 17.59 16.16
N GLY A 187 43.88 16.60 16.09
CA GLY A 187 44.17 15.26 16.61
C GLY A 187 43.07 14.27 16.30
N PHE A 188 43.21 13.05 16.81
CA PHE A 188 42.19 12.02 16.72
C PHE A 188 42.20 11.13 17.96
N ASP A 189 41.11 10.42 18.18
CA ASP A 189 41.04 9.34 19.15
C ASP A 189 40.39 8.06 18.57
N LEU A 190 40.77 6.93 19.16
CA LEU A 190 40.16 5.62 18.97
C LEU A 190 39.75 5.10 20.34
N ARG A 191 38.51 4.64 20.46
CA ARG A 191 37.90 4.26 21.73
C ARG A 191 37.25 2.89 21.60
N SER A 192 37.44 2.06 22.61
CA SER A 192 36.72 0.80 22.76
C SER A 192 36.23 0.62 24.19
N GLU A 193 34.95 0.33 24.34
CA GLU A 193 34.34 -0.09 25.59
C GLU A 193 33.74 -1.49 25.43
N ALA A 194 34.06 -2.39 26.35
CA ALA A 194 33.54 -3.76 26.36
C ALA A 194 33.05 -4.15 27.75
N TYR A 195 31.97 -4.91 27.82
CA TYR A 195 31.31 -5.34 29.05
C TYR A 195 31.27 -6.86 29.11
N LEU A 196 31.40 -7.44 30.31
CA LEU A 196 31.35 -8.90 30.45
C LEU A 196 29.90 -9.40 30.30
N PRO A 197 29.56 -10.28 29.35
CA PRO A 197 28.18 -10.75 29.18
C PRO A 197 27.62 -11.47 30.42
N THR A 198 28.48 -12.16 31.16
CA THR A 198 28.12 -12.87 32.41
C THR A 198 28.12 -11.97 33.65
N LEU A 199 28.69 -10.75 33.54
CA LEU A 199 28.68 -9.73 34.59
C LEU A 199 28.53 -8.34 33.94
N PRO A 200 27.34 -8.00 33.39
CA PRO A 200 27.14 -6.79 32.58
C PRO A 200 27.42 -5.48 33.32
N GLN A 201 27.47 -5.54 34.65
CA GLN A 201 27.82 -4.42 35.52
C GLN A 201 29.29 -4.04 35.40
N LEU A 202 30.19 -4.94 35.00
CA LEU A 202 31.63 -4.67 34.89
C LEU A 202 32.05 -4.46 33.43
N GLY A 203 32.71 -3.33 33.17
CA GLY A 203 33.22 -2.97 31.85
C GLY A 203 34.67 -2.50 31.87
N GLY A 204 35.34 -2.68 30.74
CA GLY A 204 36.68 -2.19 30.47
C GLY A 204 36.67 -1.15 29.35
N LYS A 205 37.60 -0.21 29.43
CA LYS A 205 37.78 0.87 28.46
C LYS A 205 39.23 0.96 28.01
N LEU A 206 39.44 1.13 26.71
CA LEU A 206 40.74 1.44 26.12
C LEU A 206 40.58 2.63 25.18
N ILE A 207 41.43 3.65 25.36
CA ILE A 207 41.44 4.85 24.52
C ILE A 207 42.87 5.07 24.03
N TYR A 208 43.01 5.38 22.75
CA TYR A 208 44.24 5.90 22.15
C TYR A 208 43.96 7.29 21.60
N GLU A 209 44.77 8.29 21.95
CA GLU A 209 44.64 9.66 21.43
C GLU A 209 45.99 10.23 20.99
N GLN A 210 45.99 10.97 19.88
CA GLN A 210 47.18 11.61 19.30
C GLN A 210 46.82 13.02 18.84
N TYR A 211 47.64 14.00 19.25
CA TYR A 211 47.51 15.39 18.82
C TYR A 211 48.79 15.89 18.15
N PHE A 212 48.67 16.94 17.34
CA PHE A 212 49.74 17.46 16.50
C PHE A 212 50.05 18.95 16.75
N GLY A 213 51.34 19.26 16.94
CA GLY A 213 51.86 20.60 17.22
C GLY A 213 53.17 20.56 18.02
N ASP A 214 53.88 21.69 18.11
CA ASP A 214 55.16 21.78 18.82
C ASP A 214 54.99 21.90 20.35
N GLU A 215 54.03 22.69 20.83
CA GLU A 215 53.71 22.82 22.25
C GLU A 215 52.22 22.52 22.51
N VAL A 216 51.85 21.23 22.55
CA VAL A 216 50.46 20.79 22.77
C VAL A 216 50.25 20.38 24.22
N GLY A 217 49.22 20.91 24.87
CA GLY A 217 48.88 20.65 26.27
C GLY A 217 47.94 19.46 26.49
N LEU A 218 48.33 18.24 26.09
CA LEU A 218 47.47 17.04 26.23
C LEU A 218 47.23 16.62 27.69
N PHE A 219 48.16 16.96 28.59
CA PHE A 219 48.13 16.68 30.02
C PHE A 219 48.09 17.99 30.84
N GLY A 220 47.43 19.01 30.29
CA GLY A 220 47.34 20.35 30.87
C GLY A 220 48.35 21.35 30.30
N VAL A 221 48.09 22.63 30.55
CA VAL A 221 48.86 23.76 30.01
C VAL A 221 50.32 23.77 30.47
N ASP A 222 50.63 23.27 31.67
CA ASP A 222 52.00 23.23 32.19
C ASP A 222 52.86 22.11 31.58
N ASN A 223 52.21 21.10 30.99
CA ASN A 223 52.85 19.88 30.49
C ASN A 223 52.79 19.79 28.95
N ARG A 224 53.27 20.85 28.29
CA ARG A 224 53.24 20.95 26.81
C ARG A 224 54.29 20.04 26.18
N GLN A 225 53.90 19.32 25.14
CA GLN A 225 54.76 18.36 24.44
C GLN A 225 54.62 18.50 22.92
N LYS A 226 55.65 18.06 22.19
CA LYS A 226 55.60 17.94 20.73
C LYS A 226 54.89 16.67 20.31
N ASN A 227 53.84 16.81 19.51
CA ASN A 227 52.99 15.72 19.00
C ASN A 227 52.65 14.66 20.07
N PRO A 228 52.01 15.06 21.19
CA PRO A 228 51.76 14.15 22.30
C PRO A 228 50.76 13.06 21.92
N LEU A 229 50.95 11.91 22.57
CA LEU A 229 50.02 10.79 22.53
C LEU A 229 49.69 10.35 23.95
N ALA A 230 48.53 9.73 24.10
CA ALA A 230 48.16 9.06 25.33
C ALA A 230 47.38 7.78 25.08
N VAL A 231 47.55 6.83 26.01
CA VAL A 231 46.76 5.60 26.10
C VAL A 231 46.06 5.61 27.46
N THR A 232 44.75 5.48 27.46
CA THR A 232 43.95 5.41 28.69
C THR A 232 43.38 4.01 28.85
N VAL A 233 43.60 3.42 30.02
CA VAL A 233 42.98 2.16 30.44
C VAL A 233 42.03 2.47 31.57
N GLY A 234 40.77 2.05 31.43
CA GLY A 234 39.72 2.33 32.41
C GLY A 234 38.95 1.07 32.79
N VAL A 235 38.47 1.05 34.04
CA VAL A 235 37.52 0.05 34.54
C VAL A 235 36.29 0.78 35.06
N ASN A 236 35.11 0.33 34.65
CA ASN A 236 33.85 0.88 35.12
C ASN A 236 32.92 -0.20 35.70
N TYR A 237 32.15 0.20 36.70
CA TYR A 237 31.16 -0.62 37.38
C TYR A 237 29.81 0.11 37.42
N THR A 238 28.79 -0.50 36.84
CA THR A 238 27.42 0.01 36.74
C THR A 238 26.50 -0.92 37.54
N PRO A 239 26.31 -0.69 38.86
CA PRO A 239 25.47 -1.56 39.68
C PRO A 239 23.99 -1.55 39.25
N ILE A 240 23.52 -0.41 38.74
CA ILE A 240 22.18 -0.17 38.22
C ILE A 240 22.28 0.77 37.02
N PRO A 241 21.34 0.76 36.05
CA PRO A 241 21.40 1.61 34.86
C PRO A 241 21.64 3.10 35.16
N LEU A 242 21.07 3.59 36.27
CA LEU A 242 21.19 4.98 36.70
C LEU A 242 22.59 5.41 37.15
N VAL A 243 23.43 4.51 37.69
CA VAL A 243 24.69 4.88 38.35
C VAL A 243 25.87 4.14 37.74
N THR A 244 26.96 4.83 37.47
CA THR A 244 28.22 4.22 37.01
C THR A 244 29.40 4.86 37.73
N VAL A 245 30.25 4.02 38.29
CA VAL A 245 31.52 4.42 38.92
C VAL A 245 32.65 3.89 38.05
N GLY A 246 33.71 4.67 37.85
CA GLY A 246 34.86 4.19 37.09
C GLY A 246 36.16 4.84 37.50
N VAL A 247 37.26 4.18 37.19
CA VAL A 247 38.61 4.71 37.35
C VAL A 247 39.31 4.61 36.01
N ASP A 248 39.80 5.76 35.54
CA ASP A 248 40.59 5.85 34.30
C ASP A 248 42.03 6.21 34.66
N HIS A 249 43.00 5.53 34.03
CA HIS A 249 44.40 5.86 34.13
C HIS A 249 44.97 6.14 32.74
N LYS A 250 45.29 7.41 32.49
CA LYS A 250 45.83 7.92 31.23
C LYS A 250 47.34 7.98 31.31
N MET A 251 48.03 7.38 30.34
CA MET A 251 49.49 7.31 30.26
C MET A 251 49.99 7.97 28.97
N GLY A 252 51.02 8.79 29.07
CA GLY A 252 51.63 9.50 27.93
C GLY A 252 53.14 9.32 27.84
N ARG A 253 53.75 10.02 26.89
CA ARG A 253 55.21 10.08 26.76
C ARG A 253 55.83 10.84 27.93
N ALA A 254 57.12 10.60 28.18
CA ALA A 254 57.92 11.25 29.22
C ALA A 254 57.37 11.08 30.66
N GLY A 255 56.75 9.92 30.94
CA GLY A 255 56.26 9.59 32.28
C GLY A 255 54.98 10.31 32.71
N MET A 256 54.32 11.02 31.79
CA MET A 256 53.05 11.68 32.06
C MET A 256 51.97 10.66 32.40
N ASN A 257 51.29 10.87 33.52
CA ASN A 257 50.13 10.10 33.92
C ASN A 257 49.04 11.00 34.50
N ASP A 258 47.80 10.56 34.42
CA ASP A 258 46.63 11.24 34.99
C ASP A 258 45.62 10.17 35.41
N THR A 259 45.29 10.11 36.70
CA THR A 259 44.30 9.17 37.25
C THR A 259 43.01 9.90 37.62
N ARG A 260 41.88 9.47 37.05
CA ARG A 260 40.56 10.10 37.27
C ARG A 260 39.56 9.14 37.87
N PHE A 261 38.85 9.60 38.88
CA PHE A 261 37.71 8.90 39.47
C PHE A 261 36.41 9.49 38.91
N ASN A 262 35.62 8.64 38.24
CA ASN A 262 34.41 9.03 37.54
C ASN A 262 33.17 8.58 38.34
N LEU A 263 32.24 9.50 38.60
CA LEU A 263 30.90 9.21 39.11
C LEU A 263 29.85 9.74 38.11
N GLY A 264 29.17 8.82 37.43
CA GLY A 264 28.17 9.13 36.41
C GLY A 264 26.75 8.77 36.83
N PHE A 265 25.82 9.69 36.62
CA PHE A 265 24.37 9.51 36.69
C PHE A 265 23.79 9.49 35.27
N ASN A 266 23.20 8.37 34.86
CA ASN A 266 22.67 8.16 33.51
C ASN A 266 21.15 7.99 33.57
N TYR A 267 20.39 9.01 33.20
CA TYR A 267 18.94 8.98 33.24
C TYR A 267 18.37 8.82 31.83
N ILE A 268 17.53 7.81 31.61
CA ILE A 268 16.86 7.57 30.33
C ILE A 268 15.42 8.03 30.48
N PHE A 269 15.01 9.05 29.73
CA PHE A 269 13.64 9.53 29.79
C PHE A 269 12.67 8.53 29.15
N GLY A 270 11.42 8.50 29.61
CA GLY A 270 10.42 7.52 29.18
C GLY A 270 10.62 6.09 29.73
N THR A 271 11.78 5.76 30.29
CA THR A 271 12.00 4.47 30.98
C THR A 271 11.53 4.56 32.43
N PRO A 272 10.63 3.68 32.91
CA PRO A 272 10.17 3.70 34.30
C PRO A 272 11.33 3.67 35.29
N LEU A 273 11.25 4.48 36.35
CA LEU A 273 12.33 4.57 37.36
C LEU A 273 12.70 3.20 37.95
N ALA A 274 11.72 2.29 38.10
CA ALA A 274 11.95 0.92 38.54
C ALA A 274 12.97 0.18 37.65
N HIS A 275 12.89 0.31 36.33
CA HIS A 275 13.86 -0.29 35.40
C HIS A 275 15.23 0.40 35.46
N GLN A 276 15.30 1.68 35.82
CA GLN A 276 16.57 2.40 35.94
C GLN A 276 17.31 2.12 37.26
N LEU A 277 16.58 1.63 38.26
CA LEU A 277 17.09 1.20 39.57
C LEU A 277 17.26 -0.33 39.68
N ASP A 278 16.92 -1.08 38.63
CA ASP A 278 17.03 -2.53 38.58
C ASP A 278 18.42 -2.97 38.10
N SER A 279 19.13 -3.75 38.91
CA SER A 279 20.47 -4.25 38.57
C SER A 279 20.47 -5.25 37.41
N GLU A 280 19.36 -5.94 37.14
CA GLU A 280 19.25 -6.89 36.02
C GLU A 280 19.07 -6.16 34.69
N ALA A 281 18.45 -4.98 34.70
CA ALA A 281 18.29 -4.11 33.54
C ALA A 281 19.62 -3.56 32.98
N VAL A 282 20.74 -3.72 33.71
CA VAL A 282 22.07 -3.38 33.19
C VAL A 282 22.42 -4.22 31.97
N ALA A 283 22.03 -5.50 31.93
CA ALA A 283 22.25 -6.36 30.75
C ALA A 283 21.56 -5.80 29.51
N ILE A 284 20.32 -5.33 29.66
CA ILE A 284 19.55 -4.71 28.59
C ILE A 284 20.21 -3.41 28.15
N LYS A 285 20.67 -2.56 29.08
CA LYS A 285 21.44 -1.33 28.77
C LYS A 285 22.70 -1.59 27.93
N ARG A 286 23.33 -2.75 28.08
CA ARG A 286 24.53 -3.14 27.30
C ARG A 286 24.21 -3.86 25.99
N SER A 287 22.97 -4.27 25.76
CA SER A 287 22.52 -4.78 24.46
C SER A 287 22.46 -3.65 23.42
N LEU A 288 22.47 -4.04 22.15
CA LEU A 288 22.37 -3.12 21.02
C LEU A 288 21.09 -2.25 21.11
N ILE A 289 19.96 -2.88 21.44
CA ILE A 289 18.67 -2.19 21.61
C ILE A 289 18.74 -1.20 22.77
N GLY A 290 19.28 -1.60 23.93
CA GLY A 290 19.38 -0.70 25.09
C GLY A 290 20.43 0.40 24.92
N SER A 291 21.45 0.17 24.11
CA SER A 291 22.50 1.15 23.80
C SER A 291 22.09 2.20 22.76
N ARG A 292 20.90 2.05 22.15
CA ARG A 292 20.40 2.88 21.05
C ARG A 292 20.53 4.37 21.31
N TYR A 293 20.20 4.81 22.53
CA TYR A 293 20.23 6.21 22.95
C TYR A 293 21.48 6.60 23.76
N ASN A 294 22.54 5.78 23.76
CA ASN A 294 23.79 6.15 24.45
C ASN A 294 24.41 7.39 23.80
N LEU A 295 25.08 8.23 24.60
CA LEU A 295 25.84 9.36 24.08
C LEU A 295 26.98 8.89 23.15
N VAL A 296 27.37 9.73 22.21
CA VAL A 296 28.54 9.48 21.35
C VAL A 296 29.82 9.47 22.20
N ASP A 297 30.63 8.42 22.06
CA ASP A 297 31.92 8.31 22.77
C ASP A 297 33.03 9.03 21.99
N ARG A 298 33.49 10.16 22.55
CA ARG A 298 34.49 11.06 21.96
C ARG A 298 35.18 11.88 23.05
N ASN A 299 36.34 12.46 22.74
CA ASN A 299 36.96 13.49 23.58
C ASN A 299 36.21 14.83 23.42
N ASN A 300 35.39 15.17 24.41
CA ASN A 300 34.66 16.44 24.41
C ASN A 300 35.47 17.63 24.96
N GLN A 301 36.69 17.42 25.47
CA GLN A 301 37.60 18.48 25.92
C GLN A 301 38.43 18.99 24.74
N ILE A 302 38.52 20.31 24.60
CA ILE A 302 39.34 20.95 23.56
C ILE A 302 40.79 20.94 24.02
N VAL A 303 41.66 20.31 23.23
CA VAL A 303 43.12 20.30 23.47
C VAL A 303 43.74 21.51 22.77
N MET A 304 44.51 22.30 23.51
CA MET A 304 45.17 23.49 23.00
C MET A 304 46.62 23.21 22.61
N LYS A 305 47.12 24.00 21.65
CA LYS A 305 48.53 24.15 21.33
C LYS A 305 48.94 25.60 21.47
N TYR A 306 50.19 25.82 21.84
CA TYR A 306 50.74 27.11 22.21
C TYR A 306 51.91 27.49 21.30
N ARG A 307 52.21 28.78 21.22
CA ARG A 307 53.45 29.31 20.65
C ARG A 307 53.85 30.58 21.38
N LYS A 308 55.14 30.78 21.60
CA LYS A 308 55.64 32.02 22.21
C LYS A 308 55.41 33.22 21.27
N GLN A 309 55.00 34.36 21.83
CA GLN A 309 54.84 35.61 21.08
C GLN A 309 56.19 36.21 20.71
N ASN A 310 56.30 36.74 19.49
CA ASN A 310 57.46 37.50 19.04
C ASN A 310 57.29 38.96 19.48
N LEU A 311 57.94 39.35 20.58
CA LEU A 311 57.86 40.70 21.16
C LEU A 311 58.71 41.74 20.40
N VAL A 312 59.69 41.26 19.63
CA VAL A 312 60.56 42.06 18.76
C VAL A 312 60.57 41.40 17.40
N THR A 313 60.25 42.16 16.37
CA THR A 313 60.34 41.71 14.98
C THR A 313 61.42 42.51 14.26
N LEU A 314 62.15 41.83 13.39
CA LEU A 314 63.13 42.42 12.50
C LEU A 314 62.94 41.78 11.14
N GLU A 315 62.60 42.60 10.16
CA GLU A 315 62.53 42.16 8.76
C GLU A 315 63.63 42.86 7.96
N LEU A 316 64.39 42.05 7.23
CA LEU A 316 65.31 42.50 6.20
C LEU A 316 64.75 42.15 4.83
N PRO A 317 65.05 42.93 3.79
CA PRO A 317 64.85 42.49 2.42
C PRO A 317 65.59 41.17 2.20
N ALA A 318 64.90 40.14 1.70
CA ALA A 318 65.49 38.80 1.56
C ALA A 318 66.75 38.81 0.66
N ARG A 319 66.79 39.69 -0.33
CA ARG A 319 67.92 39.90 -1.23
C ARG A 319 68.02 41.38 -1.61
N VAL A 320 69.22 41.91 -1.65
CA VAL A 320 69.53 43.25 -2.17
C VAL A 320 70.60 43.10 -3.24
N SER A 321 70.33 43.61 -4.43
CA SER A 321 71.14 43.42 -5.63
C SER A 321 71.56 44.77 -6.18
N GLY A 322 72.80 44.92 -6.62
CA GLY A 322 73.25 46.16 -7.25
C GLY A 322 74.57 46.03 -7.99
N ALA A 323 74.91 47.07 -8.74
CA ALA A 323 76.14 47.10 -9.52
C ALA A 323 77.39 47.17 -8.61
N ALA A 324 78.50 46.62 -9.08
CA ALA A 324 79.78 46.70 -8.37
C ALA A 324 80.08 48.13 -7.90
N ARG A 325 80.47 48.28 -6.62
CA ARG A 325 80.80 49.56 -5.95
C ARG A 325 79.64 50.53 -5.74
N GLN A 326 78.41 50.16 -6.08
CA GLN A 326 77.23 50.98 -5.81
C GLN A 326 76.94 51.04 -4.30
N THR A 327 76.53 52.21 -3.81
CA THR A 327 75.98 52.37 -2.46
C THR A 327 74.46 52.39 -2.54
N MET A 328 73.81 51.54 -1.75
CA MET A 328 72.36 51.33 -1.77
C MET A 328 71.78 51.42 -0.36
N PRO A 329 70.51 51.83 -0.22
CA PRO A 329 69.82 51.76 1.06
C PRO A 329 69.49 50.31 1.44
N LEU A 330 69.64 49.98 2.72
CA LEU A 330 69.19 48.74 3.36
C LEU A 330 68.31 49.12 4.54
N VAL A 331 67.00 48.91 4.43
CA VAL A 331 66.06 49.22 5.50
C VAL A 331 65.87 47.99 6.36
N ALA A 332 66.23 48.10 7.64
CA ALA A 332 66.01 47.06 8.63
C ALA A 332 64.76 47.40 9.43
N ASN A 333 63.62 46.79 9.10
CA ASN A 333 62.35 47.14 9.70
C ASN A 333 62.19 46.45 11.06
N ALA A 334 62.82 47.04 12.08
CA ALA A 334 62.70 46.57 13.45
C ALA A 334 61.50 47.23 14.15
N THR A 335 60.64 46.42 14.76
CA THR A 335 59.54 46.92 15.60
C THR A 335 59.46 46.14 16.92
N ALA A 336 59.21 46.87 18.01
CA ALA A 336 59.00 46.32 19.35
C ALA A 336 57.98 47.17 20.11
N GLN A 337 57.18 46.55 20.97
CA GLN A 337 56.14 47.26 21.74
C GLN A 337 56.69 48.37 22.66
N GLN A 338 57.95 48.27 23.10
CA GLN A 338 58.58 49.17 24.09
C GLN A 338 59.79 49.93 23.49
N GLY A 339 59.86 50.00 22.16
CA GLY A 339 60.96 50.63 21.42
C GLY A 339 62.16 49.70 21.20
N ILE A 340 62.90 49.95 20.12
CA ILE A 340 64.13 49.22 19.76
C ILE A 340 65.33 49.88 20.46
N ASP A 341 66.16 49.08 21.12
CA ASP A 341 67.44 49.51 21.72
C ASP A 341 68.55 49.55 20.66
N ARG A 342 68.80 48.41 20.00
CA ARG A 342 69.86 48.28 18.98
C ARG A 342 69.58 47.17 17.97
N ILE A 343 70.25 47.25 16.83
CA ILE A 343 70.33 46.17 15.83
C ILE A 343 71.78 45.76 15.69
N GLU A 344 72.08 44.50 16.00
CA GLU A 344 73.40 43.90 15.85
C GLU A 344 73.49 43.24 14.48
N TRP A 345 74.56 43.54 13.72
CA TRP A 345 74.79 43.02 12.37
C TRP A 345 76.00 42.09 12.33
N GLU A 346 75.88 41.01 11.57
CA GLU A 346 76.98 40.14 11.15
C GLU A 346 77.11 40.22 9.63
N ALA A 347 78.21 40.83 9.16
CA ALA A 347 78.49 41.11 7.75
C ALA A 347 79.98 40.94 7.41
N SER A 348 80.67 40.04 8.14
CA SER A 348 82.11 39.79 7.99
C SER A 348 82.51 39.40 6.57
N THR A 349 81.71 38.59 5.88
CA THR A 349 81.97 38.15 4.50
C THR A 349 81.92 39.30 3.49
N LEU A 350 80.92 40.19 3.62
CA LEU A 350 80.77 41.39 2.80
C LEU A 350 81.92 42.38 3.02
N THR A 351 82.32 42.59 4.27
CA THR A 351 83.38 43.55 4.62
C THR A 351 84.77 43.07 4.21
N LEU A 352 85.05 41.76 4.31
CA LEU A 352 86.28 41.14 3.80
C LEU A 352 86.42 41.28 2.27
N ALA A 353 85.31 41.29 1.54
CA ALA A 353 85.31 41.49 0.09
C ALA A 353 85.45 42.97 -0.35
N GLY A 354 85.57 43.89 0.61
CA GLY A 354 85.69 45.33 0.37
C GLY A 354 84.35 46.10 0.35
N GLY A 355 83.25 45.45 0.71
CA GLY A 355 81.97 46.11 0.95
C GLY A 355 81.95 46.87 2.28
N LYS A 356 81.00 47.79 2.45
CA LYS A 356 80.86 48.60 3.67
C LYS A 356 79.41 48.73 4.08
N MET A 357 79.12 48.68 5.38
CA MET A 357 77.80 49.00 5.92
C MET A 357 77.90 50.15 6.91
N THR A 358 76.99 51.12 6.80
CA THR A 358 76.90 52.28 7.69
C THR A 358 75.45 52.69 7.88
N GLY A 359 75.03 52.99 9.12
CA GLY A 359 73.66 53.37 9.41
C GLY A 359 73.36 53.43 10.90
N SER A 360 72.11 53.76 11.24
CA SER A 360 71.59 53.71 12.61
C SER A 360 70.07 53.52 12.62
N GLY A 361 69.55 52.88 13.68
CA GLY A 361 68.13 52.51 13.77
C GLY A 361 67.74 51.61 12.59
N ASN A 362 66.61 51.93 11.94
CA ASN A 362 66.10 51.15 10.81
C ASN A 362 66.74 51.53 9.45
N ASN A 363 67.57 52.58 9.39
CA ASN A 363 68.08 53.12 8.13
C ASN A 363 69.58 52.84 7.97
N TRP A 364 69.91 51.89 7.10
CA TRP A 364 71.28 51.53 6.78
C TRP A 364 71.59 51.77 5.31
N GLN A 365 72.87 51.93 5.01
CA GLN A 365 73.42 51.96 3.67
C GLN A 365 74.48 50.88 3.53
N ILE A 366 74.51 50.26 2.36
CA ILE A 366 75.46 49.23 1.99
C ILE A 366 76.19 49.63 0.71
N THR A 367 77.52 49.65 0.76
CA THR A 367 78.38 49.79 -0.41
C THR A 367 78.84 48.42 -0.85
N LEU A 368 78.55 48.06 -2.10
CA LEU A 368 78.84 46.76 -2.66
C LEU A 368 80.33 46.62 -3.03
N PRO A 369 80.93 45.43 -2.86
CA PRO A 369 82.31 45.18 -3.28
C PRO A 369 82.46 45.15 -4.82
N SER A 370 83.69 44.97 -5.31
CA SER A 370 83.91 44.79 -6.75
C SER A 370 83.41 43.42 -7.21
N TYR A 371 82.88 43.33 -8.43
CA TYR A 371 82.44 42.06 -9.02
C TYR A 371 83.64 41.14 -9.32
N LEU A 372 83.54 39.88 -8.93
CA LEU A 372 84.54 38.82 -9.14
C LEU A 372 84.07 37.87 -10.27
N PRO A 373 84.86 37.65 -11.33
CA PRO A 373 84.51 36.66 -12.35
C PRO A 373 84.50 35.23 -11.77
N GLY A 374 83.47 34.43 -12.07
CA GLY A 374 83.44 33.00 -11.67
C GLY A 374 82.12 32.40 -11.13
N GLY A 375 80.97 33.05 -11.29
CA GLY A 375 79.64 32.49 -10.95
C GLY A 375 79.04 32.96 -9.60
N GLU A 376 77.74 32.65 -9.39
CA GLU A 376 76.86 33.21 -8.33
C GLU A 376 77.37 33.04 -6.87
N GLY A 377 78.31 32.14 -6.61
CA GLY A 377 78.91 31.97 -5.28
C GLY A 377 79.98 33.01 -4.92
N ASN A 378 80.63 33.64 -5.92
CA ASN A 378 81.73 34.58 -5.67
C ASN A 378 81.26 36.03 -5.46
N ASN A 379 79.98 36.35 -5.72
CA ASN A 379 79.44 37.71 -5.67
C ASN A 379 78.21 37.86 -4.76
N THR A 380 77.89 36.81 -3.99
CA THR A 380 76.78 36.81 -3.04
C THR A 380 77.32 36.80 -1.61
N TYR A 381 76.98 37.81 -0.83
CA TYR A 381 77.42 37.97 0.55
C TYR A 381 76.21 37.95 1.47
N ARG A 382 76.05 36.90 2.26
CA ARG A 382 74.97 36.82 3.25
C ARG A 382 75.33 37.65 4.47
N ILE A 383 74.44 38.57 4.82
CA ILE A 383 74.47 39.32 6.07
C ILE A 383 73.31 38.87 6.96
N SER A 384 73.47 39.03 8.27
CA SER A 384 72.40 38.77 9.22
C SER A 384 72.31 39.84 10.30
N ALA A 385 71.13 40.01 10.87
CA ALA A 385 70.93 40.94 11.97
C ALA A 385 69.95 40.42 13.02
N ILE A 386 70.12 40.92 14.24
CA ILE A 386 69.24 40.69 15.39
C ILE A 386 68.89 42.04 15.99
N ALA A 387 67.60 42.33 16.14
CA ALA A 387 67.14 43.51 16.85
C ALA A 387 66.88 43.18 18.32
N TYR A 388 67.25 44.09 19.21
CA TYR A 388 66.97 43.98 20.64
C TYR A 388 66.05 45.13 21.06
N ASP A 389 65.05 44.85 21.89
CA ASP A 389 64.28 45.89 22.56
C ASP A 389 64.97 46.42 23.82
N THR A 390 64.39 47.45 24.42
CA THR A 390 64.86 48.10 25.65
C THR A 390 64.82 47.21 26.89
N GLN A 391 64.21 46.01 26.81
CA GLN A 391 64.16 45.01 27.89
C GLN A 391 65.07 43.81 27.62
N GLY A 392 65.85 43.83 26.53
CA GLY A 392 66.79 42.79 26.16
C GLY A 392 66.17 41.59 25.43
N ASN A 393 64.92 41.66 24.99
CA ASN A 393 64.33 40.62 24.13
C ASN A 393 64.92 40.74 22.72
N ALA A 394 65.35 39.62 22.14
CA ALA A 394 65.91 39.55 20.79
C ALA A 394 64.83 39.15 19.76
N SER A 395 64.88 39.75 18.57
CA SER A 395 64.19 39.21 17.40
C SER A 395 64.81 37.86 16.99
N PRO A 396 64.08 37.03 16.23
CA PRO A 396 64.73 36.02 15.40
C PRO A 396 65.80 36.66 14.49
N VAL A 397 66.83 35.88 14.13
CA VAL A 397 67.86 36.32 13.18
C VAL A 397 67.21 36.58 11.82
N ALA A 398 67.33 37.80 11.32
CA ALA A 398 66.93 38.15 9.96
C ALA A 398 68.14 38.07 9.04
N TYR A 399 67.95 37.52 7.84
CA TYR A 399 69.01 37.35 6.85
C TYR A 399 68.72 38.20 5.61
N SER A 400 69.78 38.68 4.97
CA SER A 400 69.71 39.30 3.65
C SER A 400 70.88 38.83 2.81
N ASP A 401 70.61 38.45 1.56
CA ASP A 401 71.66 38.15 0.59
C ASP A 401 72.01 39.40 -0.21
N ILE A 402 73.28 39.80 -0.16
CA ILE A 402 73.79 40.95 -0.89
C ILE A 402 74.47 40.45 -2.15
N VAL A 403 73.90 40.76 -3.31
CA VAL A 403 74.39 40.27 -4.61
C VAL A 403 74.96 41.41 -5.43
N VAL A 404 76.15 41.18 -5.97
CA VAL A 404 76.81 42.09 -6.91
C VAL A 404 76.54 41.61 -8.33
N ASP A 405 75.76 42.39 -9.10
CA ASP A 405 75.30 42.02 -10.44
C ASP A 405 76.31 42.31 -11.55
N SER A 406 76.23 41.55 -12.65
CA SER A 406 76.90 41.82 -13.93
C SER A 406 75.90 42.18 -15.05
N TYR A 407 76.24 43.16 -15.89
CA TYR A 407 75.48 43.76 -17.00
C TYR A 407 74.14 44.42 -16.60
N GLY A 408 74.08 45.76 -16.64
CA GLY A 408 72.90 46.54 -16.29
C GLY A 408 71.81 46.55 -17.36
N VAL A 409 70.84 45.64 -17.27
CA VAL A 409 69.68 45.51 -18.18
C VAL A 409 68.54 46.45 -17.76
N ASN A 410 67.94 47.16 -18.73
CA ASN A 410 66.75 47.99 -18.50
C ASN A 410 65.48 47.17 -18.74
N THR A 411 64.87 46.67 -17.66
CA THR A 411 63.66 45.84 -17.74
C THR A 411 62.42 46.60 -18.22
N THR A 412 62.37 47.93 -18.05
CA THR A 412 61.24 48.76 -18.53
C THR A 412 61.30 49.10 -20.01
N ALA A 413 62.50 49.11 -20.61
CA ALA A 413 62.70 49.34 -22.04
C ALA A 413 62.85 48.04 -22.85
N SER A 414 62.94 46.91 -22.15
CA SER A 414 62.92 45.55 -22.69
C SER A 414 61.49 44.98 -22.64
N GLY A 415 61.17 44.01 -23.48
CA GLY A 415 59.82 43.46 -23.55
C GLY A 415 59.79 42.03 -24.10
N LEU A 416 58.75 41.30 -23.71
CA LEU A 416 58.47 39.95 -24.20
C LEU A 416 57.04 39.92 -24.74
N THR A 417 56.88 39.54 -26.00
CA THR A 417 55.57 39.43 -26.64
C THR A 417 55.36 38.03 -27.17
N ALA A 418 54.09 37.65 -27.32
CA ALA A 418 53.69 36.40 -27.95
C ALA A 418 52.67 36.71 -29.05
N SER A 419 52.83 36.13 -30.23
CA SER A 419 51.89 36.32 -31.33
C SER A 419 51.63 34.99 -32.06
N PRO A 420 50.38 34.47 -32.04
CA PRO A 420 49.21 34.98 -31.30
C PRO A 420 49.29 34.74 -29.77
N GLU A 421 48.53 35.51 -28.98
CA GLU A 421 48.43 35.37 -27.51
C GLU A 421 47.53 34.19 -27.06
N SER A 422 46.79 33.58 -28.00
CA SER A 422 46.01 32.36 -27.75
C SER A 422 45.99 31.45 -28.98
N MET A 423 45.91 30.14 -28.75
CA MET A 423 45.94 29.12 -29.81
C MET A 423 45.27 27.80 -29.34
N PRO A 424 44.80 26.94 -30.26
CA PRO A 424 44.23 25.64 -29.88
C PRO A 424 45.30 24.68 -29.36
N ALA A 425 44.94 23.90 -28.34
CA ALA A 425 45.77 22.87 -27.71
C ALA A 425 45.78 21.59 -28.57
N ASN A 426 46.24 21.68 -29.81
CA ASN A 426 46.13 20.62 -30.81
C ASN A 426 47.47 20.02 -31.25
N ALA A 427 48.53 20.23 -30.46
CA ALA A 427 49.90 19.78 -30.72
C ALA A 427 50.60 20.37 -31.97
N THR A 428 49.93 21.24 -32.74
CA THR A 428 50.47 21.77 -34.02
C THR A 428 50.46 23.29 -34.11
N ALA A 429 49.51 23.96 -33.43
CA ALA A 429 49.46 25.41 -33.40
C ALA A 429 50.72 26.00 -32.76
N SER A 430 51.16 27.15 -33.26
CA SER A 430 52.41 27.78 -32.81
C SER A 430 52.23 29.28 -32.56
N SER A 431 52.95 29.79 -31.56
CA SER A 431 53.08 31.21 -31.25
C SER A 431 54.54 31.62 -31.28
N VAL A 432 54.84 32.77 -31.89
CA VAL A 432 56.18 33.34 -31.91
C VAL A 432 56.37 34.17 -30.64
N ILE A 433 57.40 33.82 -29.86
CA ILE A 433 57.83 34.54 -28.68
C ILE A 433 58.98 35.46 -29.08
N GLU A 434 58.79 36.77 -28.94
CA GLU A 434 59.80 37.77 -29.27
C GLU A 434 60.24 38.51 -28.01
N LEU A 435 61.55 38.49 -27.77
CA LEU A 435 62.23 39.09 -26.65
C LEU A 435 63.12 40.24 -27.14
N ASN A 436 62.80 41.47 -26.74
CA ASN A 436 63.58 42.66 -27.03
C ASN A 436 64.36 43.07 -25.77
N ILE A 437 65.69 43.02 -25.78
CA ILE A 437 66.54 43.32 -24.62
C ILE A 437 67.37 44.57 -24.86
N LYS A 438 67.30 45.50 -23.91
CA LYS A 438 68.08 46.74 -23.90
C LYS A 438 68.83 46.94 -22.59
N ASP A 439 69.99 47.58 -22.67
CA ASP A 439 70.77 48.01 -21.51
C ASP A 439 70.17 49.26 -20.83
N ASN A 440 70.75 49.66 -19.70
CA ASN A 440 70.37 50.88 -18.96
C ASN A 440 70.51 52.18 -19.76
N ASN A 441 71.14 52.16 -20.93
CA ASN A 441 71.26 53.29 -21.87
C ASN A 441 70.29 53.18 -23.06
N ASN A 442 69.32 52.25 -23.02
CA ASN A 442 68.39 51.93 -24.09
C ASN A 442 69.03 51.41 -25.39
N GLN A 443 70.26 50.90 -25.34
CA GLN A 443 70.93 50.25 -26.47
C GLN A 443 70.61 48.76 -26.50
N PRO A 444 70.48 48.14 -27.69
CA PRO A 444 70.23 46.71 -27.81
C PRO A 444 71.41 45.89 -27.25
N ILE A 445 71.11 44.87 -26.43
CA ILE A 445 72.10 43.90 -25.96
C ILE A 445 72.16 42.74 -26.95
N THR A 446 73.23 42.67 -27.74
CA THR A 446 73.39 41.75 -28.87
C THR A 446 74.35 40.61 -28.57
N GLY A 447 74.21 39.46 -29.24
CA GLY A 447 75.20 38.38 -29.22
C GLY A 447 75.21 37.52 -27.97
N ILE A 448 74.16 37.57 -27.15
CA ILE A 448 74.04 36.83 -25.88
C ILE A 448 73.12 35.61 -25.97
N VAL A 449 72.95 35.02 -27.16
CA VAL A 449 72.04 33.87 -27.38
C VAL A 449 72.32 32.72 -26.41
N ASP A 450 73.59 32.37 -26.22
CA ASP A 450 74.02 31.27 -25.33
C ASP A 450 73.80 31.57 -23.84
N GLU A 451 73.55 32.84 -23.50
CA GLU A 451 73.28 33.31 -22.14
C GLU A 451 71.78 33.42 -21.87
N LEU A 452 70.92 33.32 -22.89
CA LEU A 452 69.48 33.50 -22.77
C LEU A 452 68.75 32.19 -22.53
N THR A 453 67.73 32.21 -21.67
CA THR A 453 66.82 31.08 -21.47
C THR A 453 65.39 31.59 -21.29
N LEU A 454 64.42 30.94 -21.95
CA LEU A 454 63.00 31.17 -21.71
C LEU A 454 62.47 30.13 -20.73
N SER A 455 61.90 30.57 -19.62
CA SER A 455 61.24 29.72 -18.64
C SER A 455 59.75 29.64 -18.92
N LEU A 456 59.22 28.42 -18.92
CA LEU A 456 57.79 28.14 -19.09
C LEU A 456 57.22 27.69 -17.75
N GLU A 457 56.24 28.42 -17.24
CA GLU A 457 55.43 28.01 -16.10
C GLU A 457 54.03 27.67 -16.60
N LEU A 458 53.60 26.43 -16.32
CA LEU A 458 52.33 25.89 -16.77
C LEU A 458 51.28 26.07 -15.67
N VAL A 459 50.19 26.76 -15.99
CA VAL A 459 49.06 26.94 -15.08
C VAL A 459 47.84 26.27 -15.70
N GLU A 460 47.35 25.22 -15.05
CA GLU A 460 46.07 24.60 -15.45
C GLU A 460 44.95 25.65 -15.40
N LEU A 461 44.16 25.72 -16.46
CA LEU A 461 42.92 26.49 -16.43
C LEU A 461 41.96 25.82 -15.44
N PRO A 462 41.23 26.58 -14.59
CA PRO A 462 40.33 26.01 -13.61
C PRO A 462 39.33 25.03 -14.26
N ASP A 463 39.11 23.88 -13.60
CA ASP A 463 38.08 22.88 -13.86
C ASP A 463 38.33 21.74 -14.88
N SER A 464 39.53 21.17 -14.91
CA SER A 464 39.81 19.93 -15.68
C SER A 464 40.07 18.70 -14.79
N LYS A 465 39.15 18.37 -13.87
CA LYS A 465 39.20 17.06 -13.18
C LYS A 465 38.84 15.93 -14.15
N ARG A 466 39.81 15.03 -14.39
CA ARG A 466 39.68 13.83 -15.21
C ARG A 466 38.74 12.80 -14.58
N ALA A 467 37.74 12.37 -15.34
CA ALA A 467 37.03 11.11 -15.12
C ALA A 467 37.51 10.08 -16.17
N ARG A 468 37.85 8.86 -15.74
CA ARG A 468 38.07 7.71 -16.64
C ARG A 468 36.71 7.10 -17.00
N VAL A 469 36.47 6.70 -18.26
CA VAL A 469 36.21 5.32 -18.78
C VAL A 469 36.12 5.37 -20.33
N ALA A 470 36.37 4.22 -20.96
CA ALA A 470 36.56 3.82 -22.37
C ALA A 470 35.41 4.16 -23.36
N ARG A 471 35.56 4.12 -24.71
CA ARG A 471 36.50 3.44 -25.62
C ARG A 471 36.53 4.13 -27.01
N ALA A 472 37.10 5.33 -27.11
CA ALA A 472 38.20 5.60 -28.03
C ALA A 472 39.30 6.31 -27.24
N ALA A 473 40.54 5.82 -27.34
CA ALA A 473 41.64 6.48 -26.64
C ALA A 473 41.79 7.89 -27.23
N PRO A 474 41.66 8.97 -26.43
CA PRO A 474 42.05 10.28 -26.90
C PRO A 474 43.47 10.19 -27.44
N LEU A 475 43.78 11.01 -28.44
CA LEU A 475 45.14 11.09 -28.97
C LEU A 475 46.13 11.24 -27.79
N PRO A 476 47.32 10.60 -27.86
CA PRO A 476 48.30 10.65 -26.77
C PRO A 476 48.57 12.09 -26.37
N SER A 477 48.66 12.36 -25.07
CA SER A 477 48.96 13.71 -24.62
C SER A 477 50.35 14.15 -25.13
N VAL A 478 50.41 15.34 -25.74
CA VAL A 478 51.64 15.94 -26.28
C VAL A 478 52.00 17.13 -25.39
N GLU A 479 53.24 17.15 -24.90
CA GLU A 479 53.78 18.27 -24.13
C GLU A 479 54.16 19.44 -25.05
N HIS A 480 54.18 20.64 -24.50
CA HIS A 480 54.60 21.84 -25.21
C HIS A 480 56.09 21.76 -25.57
N SER A 481 56.47 22.37 -26.69
CA SER A 481 57.88 22.53 -27.06
C SER A 481 58.17 23.97 -27.42
N ILE A 482 59.33 24.46 -27.01
CA ILE A 482 59.87 25.75 -27.46
C ILE A 482 61.18 25.51 -28.19
N THR A 483 61.35 26.18 -29.32
CA THR A 483 62.59 26.10 -30.12
C THR A 483 63.75 26.82 -29.42
N GLN A 484 64.97 26.55 -29.88
CA GLN A 484 66.16 27.28 -29.44
C GLN A 484 66.00 28.78 -29.77
N ILE A 485 66.51 29.64 -28.88
CA ILE A 485 66.48 31.09 -29.07
C ILE A 485 67.43 31.46 -30.22
N SER A 486 67.01 32.38 -31.07
CA SER A 486 67.85 32.94 -32.14
C SER A 486 67.76 34.45 -32.16
N GLU A 487 68.86 35.14 -32.48
CA GLU A 487 68.85 36.60 -32.64
C GLU A 487 68.42 36.94 -34.08
N SER A 488 67.23 37.52 -34.23
CA SER A 488 66.64 37.87 -35.53
C SER A 488 67.04 39.29 -35.99
N ALA A 489 67.37 40.16 -35.04
CA ALA A 489 67.94 41.49 -35.25
C ALA A 489 68.73 41.91 -33.99
N PRO A 490 69.61 42.92 -34.05
CA PRO A 490 70.35 43.40 -32.88
C PRO A 490 69.46 43.61 -31.65
N GLY A 491 69.63 42.78 -30.62
CA GLY A 491 68.88 42.83 -29.36
C GLY A 491 67.44 42.32 -29.44
N VAL A 492 67.04 41.71 -30.55
CA VAL A 492 65.74 41.05 -30.76
C VAL A 492 65.97 39.56 -30.93
N TYR A 493 65.41 38.79 -29.99
CA TYR A 493 65.55 37.35 -29.92
C TYR A 493 64.19 36.70 -30.12
N GLN A 494 64.14 35.59 -30.84
CA GLN A 494 62.91 34.87 -31.14
C GLN A 494 63.03 33.39 -30.81
N ALA A 495 61.92 32.84 -30.33
CA ALA A 495 61.68 31.40 -30.21
C ALA A 495 60.21 31.10 -30.58
N THR A 496 59.97 29.98 -31.23
CA THR A 496 58.62 29.47 -31.51
C THR A 496 58.18 28.51 -30.41
N LEU A 497 57.04 28.81 -29.77
CA LEU A 497 56.32 27.91 -28.86
C LEU A 497 55.27 27.13 -29.66
N THR A 498 55.37 25.81 -29.66
CA THR A 498 54.35 24.90 -30.20
C THR A 498 53.42 24.45 -29.08
N ALA A 499 52.12 24.52 -29.34
CA ALA A 499 51.07 24.05 -28.44
C ALA A 499 51.25 22.57 -28.11
N GLY A 500 50.82 22.20 -26.92
CA GLY A 500 50.67 20.81 -26.49
C GLY A 500 49.21 20.40 -26.66
N SER A 501 48.81 19.29 -26.06
CA SER A 501 47.47 18.74 -26.21
C SER A 501 46.49 19.09 -25.07
N LYS A 502 46.92 19.89 -24.08
CA LYS A 502 46.11 20.26 -22.91
C LYS A 502 45.80 21.75 -22.91
N PRO A 503 44.55 22.17 -22.63
CA PRO A 503 44.22 23.57 -22.38
C PRO A 503 44.86 24.03 -21.08
N GLN A 504 45.69 25.07 -21.18
CA GLN A 504 46.38 25.65 -20.05
C GLN A 504 46.93 27.03 -20.42
N LEU A 505 47.23 27.81 -19.40
CA LEU A 505 47.93 29.07 -19.55
C LEU A 505 49.44 28.82 -19.41
N VAL A 506 50.21 29.20 -20.42
CA VAL A 506 51.68 29.12 -20.37
C VAL A 506 52.22 30.52 -20.09
N ASN A 507 52.71 30.72 -18.88
CA ASN A 507 53.43 31.93 -18.49
C ASN A 507 54.88 31.79 -18.95
N ILE A 508 55.41 32.83 -19.60
CA ILE A 508 56.74 32.82 -20.20
C ILE A 508 57.54 33.97 -19.60
N SER A 509 58.74 33.69 -19.11
CA SER A 509 59.68 34.71 -18.61
C SER A 509 61.07 34.48 -19.21
N ALA A 510 61.80 35.57 -19.41
CA ALA A 510 63.18 35.53 -19.91
C ALA A 510 64.20 35.52 -18.76
N GLN A 511 65.32 34.84 -18.96
CA GLN A 511 66.47 34.83 -18.06
C GLN A 511 67.76 35.10 -18.84
N ILE A 512 68.72 35.77 -18.20
CA ILE A 512 70.10 35.93 -18.69
C ILE A 512 71.04 35.27 -17.67
N ASN A 513 71.87 34.32 -18.11
CA ASN A 513 72.79 33.56 -17.26
C ASN A 513 72.12 32.93 -16.03
N GLY A 514 70.86 32.49 -16.18
CA GLY A 514 70.05 31.92 -15.08
C GLY A 514 69.37 32.96 -14.16
N VAL A 515 69.56 34.27 -14.40
CA VAL A 515 68.93 35.34 -13.63
C VAL A 515 67.63 35.78 -14.30
N PRO A 516 66.47 35.70 -13.60
CA PRO A 516 65.18 36.12 -14.17
C PRO A 516 65.06 37.62 -14.43
N LEU A 517 64.51 37.97 -15.60
CA LEU A 517 64.07 39.33 -15.93
C LEU A 517 62.61 39.50 -15.47
N SER A 518 62.39 39.73 -14.17
CA SER A 518 61.09 39.64 -13.49
C SER A 518 59.92 40.44 -14.12
N ASP A 519 60.21 41.55 -14.81
CA ASP A 519 59.20 42.38 -15.48
C ASP A 519 59.02 42.04 -16.97
N VAL A 520 59.91 41.24 -17.54
CA VAL A 520 59.92 40.81 -18.96
C VAL A 520 59.25 39.44 -19.06
N LYS A 521 57.92 39.46 -19.09
CA LYS A 521 57.06 38.28 -19.10
C LYS A 521 55.89 38.42 -20.06
N THR A 522 55.41 37.31 -20.59
CA THR A 522 54.19 37.22 -21.39
C THR A 522 53.43 35.93 -21.06
N LYS A 523 52.27 35.73 -21.67
CA LYS A 523 51.48 34.50 -21.51
C LYS A 523 50.84 34.10 -22.83
N VAL A 524 50.71 32.80 -23.04
CA VAL A 524 49.95 32.23 -24.16
C VAL A 524 48.87 31.32 -23.62
N ALA A 525 47.61 31.61 -23.95
CA ALA A 525 46.47 30.79 -23.57
C ALA A 525 46.25 29.67 -24.59
N MET A 526 46.35 28.43 -24.14
CA MET A 526 46.02 27.27 -24.96
C MET A 526 44.59 26.84 -24.64
N LEU A 527 43.73 26.85 -25.65
CA LEU A 527 42.30 26.56 -25.52
C LEU A 527 41.98 25.19 -26.10
N ALA A 528 40.92 24.53 -25.63
CA ALA A 528 40.45 23.29 -26.25
C ALA A 528 40.05 23.54 -27.72
N ASP A 529 40.30 22.57 -28.60
CA ASP A 529 40.14 22.75 -30.04
C ASP A 529 38.70 22.44 -30.50
N GLU A 530 37.89 23.49 -30.63
CA GLU A 530 36.50 23.39 -31.07
C GLU A 530 36.35 22.80 -32.49
N SER A 531 37.36 22.92 -33.35
CA SER A 531 37.30 22.37 -34.72
C SER A 531 37.26 20.84 -34.76
N THR A 532 37.62 20.20 -33.64
CA THR A 532 37.60 18.74 -33.47
C THR A 532 36.56 18.27 -32.46
N ALA A 533 35.56 19.12 -32.16
CA ALA A 533 34.51 18.80 -31.19
C ALA A 533 33.77 17.51 -31.54
N THR A 534 33.59 16.65 -30.55
CA THR A 534 32.84 15.41 -30.62
C THR A 534 32.14 15.11 -29.29
N ILE A 535 31.12 14.24 -29.31
CA ILE A 535 30.51 13.73 -28.08
C ILE A 535 31.43 12.64 -27.53
N GLN A 536 31.88 12.81 -26.29
CA GLN A 536 32.69 11.80 -25.61
C GLN A 536 31.97 10.46 -25.59
N ASP A 537 32.66 9.38 -25.94
CA ASP A 537 32.10 8.02 -25.94
C ASP A 537 31.39 7.66 -24.64
N SER A 538 30.19 7.09 -24.77
CA SER A 538 29.36 6.65 -23.64
C SER A 538 29.08 7.75 -22.60
N SER A 539 29.13 9.02 -23.01
CA SER A 539 28.87 10.15 -22.14
C SER A 539 27.40 10.58 -22.12
N LEU A 540 26.59 10.13 -23.08
CA LEU A 540 25.14 10.31 -23.04
C LEU A 540 24.55 9.50 -21.88
N GLN A 541 24.09 10.19 -20.84
CA GLN A 541 23.59 9.60 -19.60
C GLN A 541 22.22 10.14 -19.25
N ILE A 542 21.38 9.27 -18.69
CA ILE A 542 20.09 9.64 -18.12
C ILE A 542 20.33 10.34 -16.78
N VAL A 543 19.78 11.54 -16.63
CA VAL A 543 19.74 12.28 -15.37
C VAL A 543 18.43 11.98 -14.64
N THR A 544 17.31 12.01 -15.37
CA THR A 544 15.97 11.73 -14.86
C THR A 544 15.20 10.87 -15.86
N THR A 545 14.61 9.78 -15.37
CA THR A 545 13.67 8.90 -16.10
C THR A 545 12.51 8.55 -15.17
N GLY A 546 11.36 8.17 -15.72
CA GLY A 546 10.15 7.86 -14.95
C GLY A 546 9.31 9.07 -14.57
N SER A 547 9.48 10.21 -15.24
CA SER A 547 8.61 11.38 -15.05
C SER A 547 7.16 11.11 -15.49
N ILE A 548 6.22 11.84 -14.89
CA ILE A 548 4.79 11.76 -15.21
C ILE A 548 4.56 12.28 -16.64
N ALA A 549 3.76 11.57 -17.43
CA ALA A 549 3.39 11.91 -18.80
C ALA A 549 2.33 13.03 -18.87
N ASP A 550 2.65 14.23 -18.38
CA ASP A 550 1.71 15.35 -18.25
C ASP A 550 1.99 16.56 -19.16
N ASN A 551 2.91 16.42 -20.13
CA ASN A 551 3.49 17.50 -20.94
C ASN A 551 4.27 18.58 -20.16
N ALA A 552 4.48 18.44 -18.86
CA ALA A 552 5.11 19.47 -18.01
C ALA A 552 6.33 18.93 -17.24
N THR A 553 6.19 17.77 -16.62
CA THR A 553 7.22 17.09 -15.86
C THR A 553 8.25 16.51 -16.83
N ALA A 554 9.52 16.88 -16.65
CA ALA A 554 10.57 16.59 -17.62
C ALA A 554 11.50 15.45 -17.19
N ASN A 555 11.74 14.52 -18.10
CA ASN A 555 12.93 13.67 -18.08
C ASN A 555 14.13 14.49 -18.55
N GLN A 556 15.35 14.07 -18.17
CA GLN A 556 16.58 14.76 -18.54
C GLN A 556 17.68 13.78 -18.94
N VAL A 557 18.42 14.15 -19.98
CA VAL A 557 19.67 13.48 -20.39
C VAL A 557 20.79 14.50 -20.49
N LYS A 558 22.03 14.04 -20.37
CA LYS A 558 23.23 14.88 -20.54
C LYS A 558 24.26 14.16 -21.41
N ALA A 559 24.98 14.90 -22.24
CA ALA A 559 26.13 14.43 -23.02
C ALA A 559 27.36 15.31 -22.71
N VAL A 560 28.57 14.73 -22.80
CA VAL A 560 29.82 15.47 -22.59
C VAL A 560 30.50 15.72 -23.94
N VAL A 561 30.85 16.96 -24.22
CA VAL A 561 31.52 17.40 -25.44
C VAL A 561 33.01 17.58 -25.17
N VAL A 562 33.83 16.96 -26.02
CA VAL A 562 35.29 17.02 -25.94
C VAL A 562 35.92 17.25 -27.31
N ASP A 563 37.17 17.72 -27.36
CA ASP A 563 37.99 17.74 -28.59
C ASP A 563 38.67 16.37 -28.86
N ALA A 564 39.45 16.26 -29.94
CA ALA A 564 40.14 15.02 -30.32
C ALA A 564 41.17 14.50 -29.28
N TYR A 565 41.60 15.35 -28.34
CA TYR A 565 42.52 14.99 -27.25
C TYR A 565 41.78 14.74 -25.93
N GLY A 566 40.44 14.80 -25.93
CA GLY A 566 39.59 14.55 -24.76
C GLY A 566 39.43 15.76 -23.85
N ASN A 567 39.72 16.97 -24.32
CA ASN A 567 39.54 18.19 -23.54
C ASN A 567 38.10 18.68 -23.63
N LYS A 568 37.50 18.99 -22.48
CA LYS A 568 36.10 19.48 -22.40
C LYS A 568 35.93 20.80 -23.14
N LEU A 569 34.88 20.88 -23.95
CA LEU A 569 34.54 22.07 -24.75
C LEU A 569 33.28 22.74 -24.23
N SER A 570 33.39 24.01 -23.84
CA SER A 570 32.25 24.87 -23.49
C SER A 570 31.74 25.61 -24.72
N GLY A 571 30.44 25.86 -24.79
CA GLY A 571 29.85 26.70 -25.84
C GLY A 571 29.46 25.95 -27.13
N VAL A 572 29.65 24.63 -27.18
CA VAL A 572 29.35 23.82 -28.37
C VAL A 572 27.88 23.42 -28.36
N ALA A 573 27.18 23.65 -29.47
CA ALA A 573 25.80 23.26 -29.67
C ALA A 573 25.68 21.76 -30.00
N VAL A 574 24.98 20.99 -29.17
CA VAL A 574 24.65 19.58 -29.40
C VAL A 574 23.20 19.47 -29.82
N ASN A 575 22.93 18.73 -30.91
CA ASN A 575 21.59 18.50 -31.42
C ASN A 575 21.00 17.26 -30.73
N PHE A 576 19.92 17.44 -29.98
CA PHE A 576 19.16 16.36 -29.37
C PHE A 576 17.88 16.09 -30.15
N THR A 577 17.58 14.82 -30.41
CA THR A 577 16.31 14.39 -30.99
C THR A 577 15.67 13.33 -30.11
N VAL A 578 14.35 13.23 -30.16
CA VAL A 578 13.57 12.21 -29.47
C VAL A 578 12.59 11.57 -30.46
N ASP A 579 12.21 10.33 -30.21
CA ASP A 579 11.17 9.64 -30.97
C ASP A 579 9.87 10.47 -31.05
N ALA A 580 9.09 10.23 -32.11
CA ALA A 580 7.82 10.92 -32.34
C ALA A 580 6.89 10.80 -31.12
N ASN A 581 6.12 11.86 -30.85
CA ASN A 581 5.18 12.00 -29.72
C ASN A 581 5.82 12.30 -28.34
N ALA A 582 7.10 12.62 -28.28
CA ALA A 582 7.69 13.36 -27.17
C ALA A 582 8.23 14.71 -27.67
N ASN A 583 8.30 15.69 -26.77
CA ASN A 583 8.88 17.00 -27.02
C ASN A 583 10.27 17.04 -26.40
N ILE A 584 11.26 17.54 -27.14
CA ILE A 584 12.62 17.74 -26.64
C ILE A 584 13.09 19.15 -26.96
N VAL A 585 13.90 19.73 -26.07
CA VAL A 585 14.67 20.93 -26.40
C VAL A 585 15.81 20.50 -27.33
N ALA A 586 15.60 20.67 -28.63
CA ALA A 586 16.37 20.00 -29.67
C ALA A 586 17.83 20.46 -29.81
N THR A 587 18.23 21.61 -29.24
CA THR A 587 19.62 22.04 -29.29
C THR A 587 20.00 22.69 -27.98
N THR A 588 21.06 22.17 -27.34
CA THR A 588 21.57 22.72 -26.09
C THR A 588 23.07 22.92 -26.16
N ILE A 589 23.54 23.91 -25.41
CA ILE A 589 24.94 24.37 -25.46
C ILE A 589 25.68 23.73 -24.29
N SER A 590 26.87 23.19 -24.55
CA SER A 590 27.72 22.64 -23.50
C SER A 590 28.17 23.71 -22.52
N ASP A 591 28.08 23.41 -21.22
CA ASP A 591 28.56 24.29 -20.16
C ASP A 591 30.11 24.29 -20.04
N LYS A 592 30.65 24.98 -19.02
CA LYS A 592 32.09 25.04 -18.76
C LYS A 592 32.75 23.68 -18.50
N GLN A 593 31.96 22.66 -18.17
CA GLN A 593 32.40 21.28 -17.95
C GLN A 593 32.24 20.41 -19.20
N GLY A 594 31.84 21.01 -20.32
CA GLY A 594 31.53 20.30 -21.54
C GLY A 594 30.18 19.60 -21.52
N VAL A 595 29.30 19.85 -20.54
CA VAL A 595 28.03 19.11 -20.41
C VAL A 595 26.91 19.84 -21.16
N ALA A 596 26.33 19.19 -22.16
CA ALA A 596 25.09 19.62 -22.81
C ALA A 596 23.92 18.79 -22.23
N THR A 597 22.90 19.46 -21.69
CA THR A 597 21.74 18.80 -21.06
C THR A 597 20.49 19.06 -21.89
N ALA A 598 19.66 18.04 -22.13
CA ALA A 598 18.39 18.18 -22.81
C ALA A 598 17.23 17.71 -21.90
N THR A 599 16.12 18.45 -21.97
CA THR A 599 14.87 18.12 -21.28
C THR A 599 13.86 17.55 -22.26
N ILE A 600 13.17 16.50 -21.83
CA ILE A 600 12.14 15.79 -22.60
C ILE A 600 10.83 15.87 -21.82
N THR A 601 9.72 16.18 -22.50
CA THR A 601 8.35 16.09 -21.94
C THR A 601 7.46 15.27 -22.86
N SER A 602 6.42 14.63 -22.33
CA SER A 602 5.45 13.87 -23.11
C SER A 602 4.08 13.84 -22.42
N SER A 603 3.00 13.67 -23.18
CA SER A 603 1.66 13.32 -22.66
C SER A 603 1.36 11.83 -22.73
N LYS A 604 2.26 11.03 -23.30
CA LYS A 604 2.08 9.58 -23.43
C LYS A 604 3.08 8.83 -22.55
N ALA A 605 2.55 7.95 -21.71
CA ALA A 605 3.34 7.08 -20.85
C ALA A 605 3.96 5.96 -21.72
N ASN A 606 5.22 6.13 -22.10
CA ASN A 606 5.95 5.20 -22.95
C ASN A 606 7.47 5.35 -22.77
N SER A 607 8.23 4.44 -23.38
CA SER A 607 9.67 4.59 -23.58
C SER A 607 9.95 5.38 -24.86
N TYR A 608 10.92 6.30 -24.80
CA TYR A 608 11.34 7.13 -25.91
C TYR A 608 12.86 7.11 -26.06
N THR A 609 13.34 6.85 -27.28
CA THR A 609 14.76 6.95 -27.63
C THR A 609 15.15 8.41 -27.76
N VAL A 610 16.14 8.84 -26.99
CA VAL A 610 16.77 10.16 -27.11
C VAL A 610 18.14 10.01 -27.75
N LYS A 611 18.40 10.78 -28.80
CA LYS A 611 19.68 10.80 -29.51
C LYS A 611 20.38 12.14 -29.32
N ALA A 612 21.67 12.12 -29.07
CA ALA A 612 22.53 13.29 -29.09
C ALA A 612 23.45 13.19 -30.31
N GLU A 613 23.48 14.23 -31.13
CA GLU A 613 24.23 14.32 -32.38
C GLU A 613 25.14 15.57 -32.39
N LEU A 614 26.39 15.37 -32.77
CA LEU A 614 27.36 16.45 -33.01
C LEU A 614 28.30 16.03 -34.15
N ASN A 615 28.45 16.88 -35.18
CA ASN A 615 29.35 16.63 -36.32
C ASN A 615 29.16 15.27 -37.01
N GLY A 616 27.94 14.73 -37.02
CA GLY A 616 27.59 13.43 -37.62
C GLY A 616 27.80 12.22 -36.71
N GLU A 617 28.40 12.39 -35.53
CA GLU A 617 28.49 11.35 -34.50
C GLU A 617 27.22 11.32 -33.66
N THR A 618 26.70 10.13 -33.32
CA THR A 618 25.44 9.97 -32.59
C THR A 618 25.57 8.99 -31.42
N GLN A 619 25.01 9.35 -30.26
CA GLN A 619 24.77 8.43 -29.13
C GLN A 619 23.28 8.41 -28.79
N GLN A 620 22.80 7.32 -28.18
CA GLN A 620 21.39 7.16 -27.82
C GLN A 620 21.16 6.51 -26.46
N VAL A 621 20.08 6.90 -25.78
CA VAL A 621 19.57 6.30 -24.52
C VAL A 621 18.05 6.32 -24.52
N ASP A 622 17.42 5.41 -23.76
CA ASP A 622 15.96 5.34 -23.64
C ASP A 622 15.50 5.95 -22.31
N VAL A 623 14.51 6.85 -22.36
CA VAL A 623 13.86 7.43 -21.18
C VAL A 623 12.40 7.02 -21.12
N ASN A 624 11.88 6.78 -19.91
CA ASN A 624 10.52 6.30 -19.71
C ASN A 624 9.65 7.40 -19.11
N PHE A 625 8.42 7.52 -19.57
CA PHE A 625 7.36 8.28 -18.88
C PHE A 625 6.34 7.33 -18.26
N ILE A 626 5.83 7.67 -17.08
CA ILE A 626 4.79 6.91 -16.37
C ILE A 626 3.46 7.66 -16.41
N ALA A 627 2.35 6.92 -16.34
CA ALA A 627 1.01 7.52 -16.30
C ALA A 627 0.77 8.24 -14.96
N ASP A 628 -0.10 9.25 -14.98
CA ASP A 628 -0.42 10.03 -13.79
C ASP A 628 -1.48 9.32 -12.92
N ALA A 629 -1.04 8.61 -11.90
CA ALA A 629 -1.94 7.94 -10.95
C ALA A 629 -2.86 8.91 -10.19
N SER A 630 -2.47 10.19 -10.04
CA SER A 630 -3.29 11.17 -9.31
C SER A 630 -4.48 11.68 -10.14
N SER A 631 -4.42 11.56 -11.47
CA SER A 631 -5.53 11.89 -12.37
C SER A 631 -6.21 10.66 -12.98
N ALA A 632 -6.02 9.48 -12.37
CA ALA A 632 -6.70 8.25 -12.73
C ALA A 632 -8.24 8.44 -12.74
N THR A 633 -8.87 8.00 -13.81
CA THR A 633 -10.28 8.23 -14.11
C THR A 633 -10.95 7.01 -14.75
N LEU A 634 -12.27 6.93 -14.61
CA LEU A 634 -13.12 5.96 -15.31
C LEU A 634 -13.60 6.60 -16.62
N ASP A 635 -12.85 6.39 -17.68
CA ASP A 635 -13.24 6.86 -19.01
C ASP A 635 -14.49 6.09 -19.50
N GLY A 636 -15.53 6.82 -19.91
CA GLY A 636 -16.78 6.28 -20.41
C GLY A 636 -16.72 5.80 -21.87
N SER A 637 -15.55 5.87 -22.51
CA SER A 637 -15.35 5.37 -23.87
C SER A 637 -15.62 3.86 -23.98
N THR A 638 -15.94 3.40 -25.18
CA THR A 638 -16.33 1.98 -25.40
C THR A 638 -15.19 1.01 -25.07
N GLU A 639 -13.94 1.44 -25.17
CA GLU A 639 -12.76 0.63 -24.85
C GLU A 639 -12.50 0.53 -23.34
N HIS A 640 -12.79 1.60 -22.59
CA HIS A 640 -12.41 1.70 -21.17
C HIS A 640 -13.57 1.47 -20.19
N LYS A 641 -14.83 1.59 -20.65
CA LYS A 641 -16.01 1.44 -19.80
C LYS A 641 -16.11 0.06 -19.16
N LEU A 642 -16.82 -0.02 -18.03
CA LEU A 642 -17.20 -1.24 -17.34
C LEU A 642 -18.03 -2.16 -18.25
N GLN A 643 -17.55 -3.40 -18.39
CA GLN A 643 -18.06 -4.39 -19.33
C GLN A 643 -18.16 -5.76 -18.69
N LEU A 644 -19.11 -6.55 -19.18
CA LEU A 644 -19.22 -7.97 -18.87
C LEU A 644 -18.09 -8.76 -19.53
N VAL A 645 -17.51 -9.69 -18.79
CA VAL A 645 -16.60 -10.72 -19.31
C VAL A 645 -17.27 -12.09 -19.27
N THR A 646 -18.01 -12.39 -18.21
CA THR A 646 -18.77 -13.64 -18.07
C THR A 646 -20.11 -13.32 -17.42
N ASP A 647 -21.18 -13.85 -18.00
CA ASP A 647 -22.56 -13.58 -17.58
C ASP A 647 -23.40 -14.87 -17.61
N GLY A 648 -24.56 -14.86 -16.97
CA GLY A 648 -25.53 -15.96 -17.00
C GLY A 648 -25.08 -17.22 -16.24
N GLN A 649 -24.20 -17.09 -15.25
CA GLN A 649 -23.77 -18.23 -14.44
C GLN A 649 -24.85 -18.68 -13.43
N PRO A 650 -24.85 -19.96 -13.01
CA PRO A 650 -25.79 -20.46 -12.00
C PRO A 650 -25.66 -19.73 -10.66
N ALA A 651 -26.78 -19.44 -10.01
CA ALA A 651 -26.87 -18.84 -8.68
C ALA A 651 -26.60 -19.87 -7.56
N ASP A 652 -25.48 -20.60 -7.65
CA ASP A 652 -25.15 -21.72 -6.75
C ASP A 652 -24.27 -21.33 -5.55
N GLY A 653 -23.85 -20.05 -5.48
CA GLY A 653 -22.91 -19.53 -4.49
C GLY A 653 -21.43 -19.80 -4.76
N SER A 654 -21.09 -20.37 -5.91
CA SER A 654 -19.72 -20.74 -6.32
C SER A 654 -19.35 -20.37 -7.76
N SER A 655 -20.29 -20.42 -8.70
CA SER A 655 -20.13 -20.02 -10.09
C SER A 655 -20.12 -18.50 -10.21
N THR A 656 -19.12 -17.93 -10.88
CA THR A 656 -18.90 -16.48 -10.89
C THR A 656 -19.22 -15.82 -12.22
N ASN A 657 -20.05 -14.77 -12.20
CA ASN A 657 -20.03 -13.76 -13.27
C ASN A 657 -18.80 -12.87 -13.10
N MET A 658 -18.33 -12.24 -14.18
CA MET A 658 -17.11 -11.42 -14.14
C MET A 658 -17.26 -10.16 -14.98
N VAL A 659 -16.77 -9.04 -14.46
CA VAL A 659 -16.73 -7.74 -15.13
C VAL A 659 -15.30 -7.21 -15.22
N LYS A 660 -15.04 -6.30 -16.17
CA LYS A 660 -13.77 -5.59 -16.31
C LYS A 660 -13.97 -4.13 -16.71
N LEU A 661 -13.03 -3.27 -16.35
CA LEU A 661 -12.90 -1.91 -16.88
C LEU A 661 -11.42 -1.53 -17.02
N THR A 662 -11.13 -0.49 -17.80
CA THR A 662 -9.77 0.07 -17.92
C THR A 662 -9.71 1.45 -17.30
N VAL A 663 -8.77 1.67 -16.39
CA VAL A 663 -8.49 2.97 -15.80
C VAL A 663 -7.42 3.68 -16.61
N VAL A 664 -7.70 4.93 -16.96
CA VAL A 664 -6.76 5.80 -17.67
C VAL A 664 -6.55 7.10 -16.91
N ASP A 665 -5.47 7.84 -17.19
CA ASP A 665 -5.28 9.21 -16.70
C ASP A 665 -5.98 10.24 -17.59
N LYS A 666 -5.88 11.53 -17.25
CA LYS A 666 -6.51 12.63 -18.03
C LYS A 666 -6.02 12.75 -19.48
N PHE A 667 -4.89 12.11 -19.83
CA PHE A 667 -4.32 12.09 -21.17
C PHE A 667 -4.57 10.76 -21.91
N GLY A 668 -5.35 9.87 -21.30
CA GLY A 668 -5.73 8.57 -21.85
C GLY A 668 -4.63 7.51 -21.73
N ASN A 669 -3.67 7.65 -20.81
CA ASN A 669 -2.68 6.62 -20.55
C ASN A 669 -3.24 5.60 -19.55
N THR A 670 -3.09 4.31 -19.82
CA THR A 670 -3.50 3.25 -18.89
C THR A 670 -2.71 3.31 -17.58
N VAL A 671 -3.41 3.27 -16.44
CA VAL A 671 -2.79 3.47 -15.12
C VAL A 671 -2.77 2.15 -14.34
N PRO A 672 -1.59 1.55 -14.07
CA PRO A 672 -1.48 0.33 -13.29
C PRO A 672 -1.59 0.58 -11.77
N ASN A 673 -1.88 -0.48 -11.01
CA ASN A 673 -1.94 -0.53 -9.55
C ASN A 673 -2.98 0.40 -8.90
N ILE A 674 -4.08 0.68 -9.58
CA ILE A 674 -5.22 1.45 -9.05
C ILE A 674 -6.25 0.50 -8.45
N ASN A 675 -6.62 0.74 -7.19
CA ASN A 675 -7.73 0.04 -6.55
C ASN A 675 -9.06 0.68 -6.96
N VAL A 676 -9.85 -0.07 -7.73
CA VAL A 676 -11.22 0.30 -8.08
C VAL A 676 -12.17 -0.33 -7.05
N ALA A 677 -13.06 0.48 -6.47
CA ALA A 677 -14.03 -0.02 -5.51
C ALA A 677 -15.22 -0.64 -6.25
N PHE A 678 -15.35 -1.96 -6.21
CA PHE A 678 -16.50 -2.67 -6.76
C PHE A 678 -17.56 -2.91 -5.68
N SER A 679 -18.81 -2.73 -6.07
CA SER A 679 -19.99 -3.00 -5.23
C SER A 679 -21.11 -3.59 -6.09
N THR A 680 -22.08 -4.22 -5.47
CA THR A 680 -23.26 -4.76 -6.17
C THR A 680 -24.51 -4.62 -5.30
N THR A 681 -25.69 -4.79 -5.90
CA THR A 681 -26.98 -4.74 -5.19
C THR A 681 -27.12 -5.88 -4.18
N SER A 682 -28.05 -5.73 -3.23
CA SER A 682 -28.32 -6.74 -2.20
C SER A 682 -28.62 -8.12 -2.81
N ASP A 683 -28.12 -9.18 -2.18
CA ASP A 683 -28.19 -10.60 -2.58
C ASP A 683 -27.12 -11.11 -3.56
N ALA A 684 -26.30 -10.24 -4.16
CA ALA A 684 -25.05 -10.62 -4.82
C ALA A 684 -23.84 -10.18 -3.99
N THR A 685 -22.66 -10.75 -4.24
CA THR A 685 -21.43 -10.42 -3.50
C THR A 685 -20.23 -10.35 -4.43
N ILE A 686 -19.37 -9.34 -4.24
CA ILE A 686 -18.06 -9.28 -4.87
C ILE A 686 -17.14 -10.26 -4.14
N SER A 687 -16.79 -11.35 -4.79
CA SER A 687 -16.00 -12.45 -4.22
C SER A 687 -14.50 -12.22 -4.32
N GLU A 688 -14.07 -11.58 -5.41
CA GLU A 688 -12.68 -11.30 -5.73
C GLU A 688 -12.65 -10.06 -6.64
N PHE A 689 -11.66 -9.20 -6.46
CA PHE A 689 -11.36 -8.13 -7.40
C PHE A 689 -9.86 -7.86 -7.43
N THR A 690 -9.38 -7.31 -8.53
CA THR A 690 -7.97 -6.98 -8.73
C THR A 690 -7.78 -5.47 -8.83
N ALA A 691 -6.64 -4.97 -8.33
CA ALA A 691 -6.13 -3.68 -8.76
C ALA A 691 -5.87 -3.70 -10.27
N THR A 692 -5.74 -2.52 -10.89
CA THR A 692 -5.44 -2.44 -12.31
C THR A 692 -4.09 -3.07 -12.65
N ASP A 693 -4.04 -3.86 -13.71
CA ASP A 693 -2.80 -4.47 -14.21
C ASP A 693 -1.93 -3.48 -15.01
N ALA A 694 -0.86 -3.97 -15.66
CA ALA A 694 0.03 -3.15 -16.49
C ALA A 694 -0.68 -2.48 -17.68
N GLN A 695 -1.86 -2.97 -18.07
CA GLN A 695 -2.73 -2.44 -19.11
C GLN A 695 -3.85 -1.56 -18.54
N GLY A 696 -3.82 -1.26 -17.24
CA GLY A 696 -4.84 -0.46 -16.58
C GLY A 696 -6.15 -1.22 -16.32
N VAL A 697 -6.20 -2.54 -16.50
CA VAL A 697 -7.46 -3.31 -16.41
C VAL A 697 -7.70 -3.80 -14.99
N ALA A 698 -8.86 -3.44 -14.42
CA ALA A 698 -9.37 -4.00 -13.17
C ALA A 698 -10.50 -4.98 -13.45
N THR A 699 -10.57 -6.06 -12.69
CA THR A 699 -11.61 -7.09 -12.82
C THR A 699 -12.29 -7.36 -11.48
N ALA A 700 -13.54 -7.80 -11.53
CA ALA A 700 -14.28 -8.25 -10.34
C ALA A 700 -15.13 -9.49 -10.67
N LYS A 701 -15.11 -10.47 -9.76
CA LYS A 701 -15.93 -11.68 -9.80
C LYS A 701 -17.09 -11.57 -8.82
N ILE A 702 -18.27 -11.85 -9.31
CA ILE A 702 -19.53 -11.75 -8.58
C ILE A 702 -20.08 -13.14 -8.33
N LEU A 703 -20.57 -13.40 -7.13
CA LEU A 703 -21.32 -14.59 -6.72
C LEU A 703 -22.75 -14.20 -6.34
N SER A 704 -23.68 -15.15 -6.49
CA SER A 704 -25.02 -15.06 -5.92
C SER A 704 -25.54 -16.45 -5.58
N THR A 705 -26.43 -16.54 -4.59
CA THR A 705 -27.26 -17.72 -4.32
C THR A 705 -28.70 -17.53 -4.78
N LYS A 706 -29.04 -16.32 -5.25
CA LYS A 706 -30.37 -15.98 -5.79
C LYS A 706 -30.27 -15.71 -7.29
N ALA A 707 -31.14 -16.35 -8.07
CA ALA A 707 -31.24 -16.06 -9.50
C ALA A 707 -31.88 -14.68 -9.73
N GLY A 708 -31.36 -13.91 -10.69
CA GLY A 708 -31.84 -12.56 -11.01
C GLY A 708 -30.77 -11.65 -11.59
N ASN A 709 -31.19 -10.42 -11.91
CA ASN A 709 -30.31 -9.36 -12.39
C ASN A 709 -29.78 -8.52 -11.22
N TYR A 710 -28.49 -8.23 -11.24
CA TYR A 710 -27.80 -7.42 -10.24
C TYR A 710 -26.97 -6.35 -10.93
N THR A 711 -26.98 -5.14 -10.38
CA THR A 711 -26.12 -4.08 -10.90
C THR A 711 -24.77 -4.14 -10.19
N VAL A 712 -23.68 -4.10 -10.96
CA VAL A 712 -22.32 -3.97 -10.46
C VAL A 712 -21.86 -2.55 -10.70
N THR A 713 -21.44 -1.88 -9.64
CA THR A 713 -20.94 -0.50 -9.67
C THR A 713 -19.44 -0.50 -9.38
N ALA A 714 -18.66 0.06 -10.29
CA ALA A 714 -17.24 0.35 -10.09
C ALA A 714 -17.06 1.83 -9.78
N GLN A 715 -16.35 2.15 -8.69
CA GLN A 715 -16.12 3.52 -8.23
C GLN A 715 -14.64 3.83 -8.13
N LEU A 716 -14.25 5.01 -8.61
CA LEU A 716 -12.89 5.55 -8.49
C LEU A 716 -12.96 7.08 -8.47
N ASN A 717 -12.31 7.70 -7.48
CA ASN A 717 -12.20 9.16 -7.36
C ASN A 717 -13.54 9.91 -7.45
N GLY A 718 -14.62 9.33 -6.90
CA GLY A 718 -15.96 9.91 -6.91
C GLY A 718 -16.73 9.77 -8.24
N MET A 719 -16.16 9.10 -9.24
CA MET A 719 -16.85 8.67 -10.46
C MET A 719 -17.33 7.23 -10.31
N ASP A 720 -18.45 6.92 -10.95
CA ASP A 720 -18.98 5.56 -11.00
C ASP A 720 -19.34 5.14 -12.43
N GLN A 721 -19.25 3.83 -12.67
CA GLN A 721 -19.81 3.18 -13.84
C GLN A 721 -20.56 1.93 -13.41
N GLN A 722 -21.61 1.59 -14.15
CA GLN A 722 -22.52 0.51 -13.81
C GLN A 722 -22.71 -0.45 -14.99
N VAL A 723 -22.82 -1.74 -14.68
CA VAL A 723 -23.20 -2.79 -15.62
C VAL A 723 -24.07 -3.82 -14.91
N ASP A 724 -25.08 -4.34 -15.59
CA ASP A 724 -25.93 -5.40 -15.05
C ASP A 724 -25.32 -6.78 -15.35
N VAL A 725 -25.34 -7.66 -14.35
CA VAL A 725 -25.00 -9.09 -14.44
C VAL A 725 -26.26 -9.91 -14.14
N ASN A 726 -26.43 -11.04 -14.81
CA ASN A 726 -27.54 -11.96 -14.63
C ASN A 726 -27.07 -13.30 -14.07
N PHE A 727 -27.68 -13.75 -12.97
CA PHE A 727 -27.54 -15.12 -12.47
C PHE A 727 -28.79 -15.92 -12.79
N ILE A 728 -28.62 -17.14 -13.30
CA ILE A 728 -29.73 -18.05 -13.63
C ILE A 728 -29.90 -19.13 -12.54
N ALA A 729 -31.09 -19.70 -12.42
CA ALA A 729 -31.31 -20.84 -11.53
C ALA A 729 -30.56 -22.09 -12.04
N ASP A 730 -30.10 -22.94 -11.12
CA ASP A 730 -29.32 -24.12 -11.50
C ASP A 730 -30.22 -25.29 -11.96
N ALA A 731 -30.36 -25.41 -13.28
CA ALA A 731 -31.12 -26.49 -13.90
C ALA A 731 -30.55 -27.89 -13.65
N ALA A 732 -29.27 -28.01 -13.27
CA ALA A 732 -28.63 -29.30 -12.99
C ALA A 732 -28.96 -29.84 -11.60
N THR A 733 -29.41 -28.98 -10.67
CA THR A 733 -29.86 -29.37 -9.32
C THR A 733 -31.36 -29.20 -9.11
N ALA A 734 -32.09 -28.81 -10.16
CA ALA A 734 -33.55 -28.68 -10.17
C ALA A 734 -34.26 -29.96 -9.68
N VAL A 735 -35.23 -29.80 -8.79
CA VAL A 735 -35.95 -30.89 -8.13
C VAL A 735 -37.39 -30.48 -7.79
N ILE A 736 -38.32 -31.45 -7.85
CA ILE A 736 -39.63 -31.35 -7.20
C ILE A 736 -39.49 -32.01 -5.83
N THR A 737 -39.84 -31.30 -4.76
CA THR A 737 -39.95 -31.87 -3.40
C THR A 737 -41.40 -32.20 -3.06
N ALA A 738 -41.62 -32.99 -2.00
CA ALA A 738 -42.96 -33.37 -1.57
C ALA A 738 -43.86 -32.17 -1.19
N ASP A 739 -43.28 -31.11 -0.64
CA ASP A 739 -44.00 -29.88 -0.27
C ASP A 739 -44.28 -28.98 -1.48
N ASN A 740 -43.47 -29.11 -2.53
CA ASN A 740 -43.62 -28.35 -3.77
C ASN A 740 -44.61 -28.97 -4.76
N PHE A 741 -45.21 -30.12 -4.44
CA PHE A 741 -46.33 -30.67 -5.21
C PHE A 741 -47.62 -30.57 -4.39
N THR A 742 -48.53 -29.70 -4.82
CA THR A 742 -49.74 -29.34 -4.09
C THR A 742 -51.00 -29.60 -4.90
N VAL A 743 -52.11 -29.82 -4.19
CA VAL A 743 -53.46 -29.84 -4.75
C VAL A 743 -54.08 -28.48 -4.46
N GLU A 744 -54.33 -27.68 -5.49
CA GLU A 744 -54.89 -26.33 -5.35
C GLU A 744 -56.42 -26.35 -5.32
N VAL A 745 -57.01 -27.25 -6.10
CA VAL A 745 -58.46 -27.48 -6.11
C VAL A 745 -58.67 -28.98 -5.99
N ASN A 746 -59.38 -29.39 -4.95
CA ASN A 746 -59.69 -30.80 -4.68
C ASN A 746 -61.20 -30.99 -4.51
N GLU A 747 -61.61 -32.25 -4.37
CA GLU A 747 -62.93 -32.61 -3.84
C GLU A 747 -64.10 -32.16 -4.73
N GLN A 748 -63.84 -32.03 -6.04
CA GLN A 748 -64.86 -31.62 -6.99
C GLN A 748 -65.77 -32.78 -7.41
N THR A 749 -66.98 -32.46 -7.85
CA THR A 749 -67.97 -33.45 -8.30
C THR A 749 -67.53 -34.16 -9.58
N ALA A 750 -67.61 -35.48 -9.61
CA ALA A 750 -67.30 -36.29 -10.79
C ALA A 750 -68.26 -35.97 -11.97
N GLY A 751 -67.78 -36.05 -13.20
CA GLY A 751 -68.55 -35.78 -14.41
C GLY A 751 -68.74 -34.30 -14.78
N SER A 752 -68.50 -33.36 -13.86
CA SER A 752 -68.71 -31.92 -14.10
C SER A 752 -67.66 -30.99 -13.47
N GLY A 753 -67.08 -31.39 -12.34
CA GLY A 753 -66.07 -30.64 -11.61
C GLY A 753 -64.65 -30.83 -12.16
N THR A 754 -63.74 -29.92 -11.78
CA THR A 754 -62.34 -29.94 -12.21
C THR A 754 -61.44 -29.74 -11.00
N ASN A 755 -60.61 -30.74 -10.69
CA ASN A 755 -59.55 -30.62 -9.69
C ASN A 755 -58.30 -30.02 -10.34
N ARG A 756 -57.39 -29.43 -9.56
CA ARG A 756 -56.16 -28.81 -10.05
C ARG A 756 -54.98 -29.11 -9.14
N VAL A 757 -53.86 -29.49 -9.74
CA VAL A 757 -52.58 -29.73 -9.04
C VAL A 757 -51.49 -28.83 -9.60
N GLN A 758 -50.50 -28.50 -8.76
CA GLN A 758 -49.36 -27.68 -9.13
C GLN A 758 -48.06 -28.27 -8.57
N ALA A 759 -47.03 -28.35 -9.39
CA ALA A 759 -45.66 -28.60 -8.98
C ALA A 759 -44.82 -27.31 -9.09
N ILE A 760 -43.92 -27.08 -8.13
CA ILE A 760 -42.92 -26.02 -8.15
C ILE A 760 -41.53 -26.67 -8.25
N VAL A 761 -40.80 -26.37 -9.31
CA VAL A 761 -39.43 -26.85 -9.50
C VAL A 761 -38.46 -25.80 -8.98
N LEU A 762 -37.68 -26.18 -7.97
CA LEU A 762 -36.65 -25.34 -7.37
C LEU A 762 -35.28 -26.00 -7.56
N ASP A 763 -34.22 -25.20 -7.66
CA ASP A 763 -32.86 -25.71 -7.55
C ASP A 763 -32.47 -25.96 -6.08
N LYS A 764 -31.24 -26.40 -5.83
CA LYS A 764 -30.75 -26.68 -4.47
C LYS A 764 -30.74 -25.45 -3.56
N GLN A 765 -30.61 -24.24 -4.12
CA GLN A 765 -30.59 -22.97 -3.40
C GLN A 765 -32.01 -22.39 -3.20
N GLY A 766 -33.03 -23.06 -3.74
CA GLY A 766 -34.43 -22.65 -3.63
C GLY A 766 -34.86 -21.67 -4.72
N ASN A 767 -34.06 -21.46 -5.77
CA ASN A 767 -34.44 -20.62 -6.89
C ASN A 767 -35.45 -21.34 -7.79
N PRO A 768 -36.52 -20.68 -8.24
CA PRO A 768 -37.43 -21.27 -9.21
C PRO A 768 -36.75 -21.49 -10.56
N VAL A 769 -36.87 -22.72 -11.09
CA VAL A 769 -36.18 -23.11 -12.32
C VAL A 769 -37.16 -23.05 -13.50
N PRO A 770 -37.01 -22.12 -14.45
CA PRO A 770 -37.88 -22.04 -15.63
C PRO A 770 -37.55 -23.11 -16.67
N ASN A 771 -38.49 -23.35 -17.58
CA ASN A 771 -38.36 -24.22 -18.75
C ASN A 771 -38.11 -25.71 -18.46
N MET A 772 -38.33 -26.15 -17.22
CA MET A 772 -38.26 -27.55 -16.82
C MET A 772 -39.56 -28.26 -17.19
N ILE A 773 -39.45 -29.45 -17.81
CA ILE A 773 -40.62 -30.24 -18.19
C ILE A 773 -41.08 -31.08 -16.98
N VAL A 774 -42.31 -30.85 -16.53
CA VAL A 774 -43.00 -31.65 -15.51
C VAL A 774 -44.07 -32.49 -16.18
N THR A 775 -44.00 -33.81 -15.97
CA THR A 775 -44.99 -34.78 -16.44
C THR A 775 -45.96 -35.15 -15.33
N PHE A 776 -47.25 -35.01 -15.59
CA PHE A 776 -48.34 -35.35 -14.68
C PHE A 776 -49.02 -36.64 -15.15
N THR A 777 -49.21 -37.57 -14.23
CA THR A 777 -49.98 -38.81 -14.44
C THR A 777 -50.99 -39.00 -13.33
N ALA A 778 -52.11 -39.67 -13.63
CA ALA A 778 -53.16 -39.94 -12.66
C ALA A 778 -53.63 -41.39 -12.78
N THR A 779 -54.14 -41.94 -11.68
CA THR A 779 -54.66 -43.31 -11.59
C THR A 779 -56.20 -43.33 -11.61
N ASN A 780 -56.80 -44.52 -11.61
CA ASN A 780 -58.24 -44.73 -11.42
C ASN A 780 -59.14 -43.98 -12.43
N GLY A 781 -58.68 -43.85 -13.69
CA GLY A 781 -59.48 -43.29 -14.78
C GLY A 781 -59.64 -41.76 -14.75
N VAL A 782 -58.93 -41.05 -13.87
CA VAL A 782 -58.83 -39.59 -13.91
C VAL A 782 -58.01 -39.18 -15.13
N THR A 783 -58.52 -38.20 -15.89
CA THR A 783 -57.85 -37.65 -17.05
C THR A 783 -57.04 -36.42 -16.65
N VAL A 784 -55.76 -36.41 -17.01
CA VAL A 784 -54.89 -35.24 -16.90
C VAL A 784 -55.04 -34.42 -18.18
N LYS A 785 -55.53 -33.18 -18.07
CA LYS A 785 -55.83 -32.34 -19.24
C LYS A 785 -54.58 -31.96 -20.02
N THR A 786 -53.50 -31.63 -19.32
CA THR A 786 -52.18 -31.36 -19.90
C THR A 786 -51.13 -32.20 -19.18
N ALA A 787 -50.70 -33.30 -19.81
CA ALA A 787 -49.82 -34.28 -19.19
C ALA A 787 -48.36 -33.83 -19.08
N SER A 788 -47.92 -32.85 -19.89
CA SER A 788 -46.55 -32.34 -19.86
C SER A 788 -46.58 -30.82 -19.90
N VAL A 789 -46.03 -30.17 -18.88
CA VAL A 789 -46.05 -28.71 -18.72
C VAL A 789 -44.63 -28.21 -18.46
N GLN A 790 -44.19 -27.19 -19.19
CA GLN A 790 -42.94 -26.49 -18.89
C GLN A 790 -43.15 -25.48 -17.76
N THR A 791 -42.20 -25.40 -16.84
CA THR A 791 -42.25 -24.41 -15.76
C THR A 791 -42.09 -22.99 -16.29
N GLY A 792 -42.85 -22.05 -15.72
CA GLY A 792 -42.70 -20.62 -15.96
C GLY A 792 -41.49 -20.01 -15.24
N ILE A 793 -41.33 -18.68 -15.32
CA ILE A 793 -40.29 -17.93 -14.59
C ILE A 793 -40.37 -18.10 -13.06
N ASP A 794 -41.53 -18.50 -12.55
CA ASP A 794 -41.79 -18.78 -11.14
C ASP A 794 -41.60 -20.27 -10.78
N GLY A 795 -41.05 -21.07 -11.70
CA GLY A 795 -40.78 -22.49 -11.50
C GLY A 795 -42.05 -23.36 -11.45
N LYS A 796 -43.23 -22.81 -11.73
CA LYS A 796 -44.50 -23.53 -11.57
C LYS A 796 -44.95 -24.24 -12.83
N ALA A 797 -45.46 -25.44 -12.65
CA ALA A 797 -46.18 -26.22 -13.65
C ALA A 797 -47.48 -26.72 -13.02
N ALA A 798 -48.62 -26.50 -13.67
CA ALA A 798 -49.92 -26.89 -13.14
C ALA A 798 -50.79 -27.51 -14.22
N THR A 799 -51.67 -28.42 -13.81
CA THR A 799 -52.60 -29.10 -14.72
C THR A 799 -53.95 -29.34 -14.07
N ASP A 800 -54.98 -29.31 -14.91
CA ASP A 800 -56.35 -29.63 -14.51
C ASP A 800 -56.58 -31.13 -14.65
N LEU A 801 -57.41 -31.64 -13.75
CA LEU A 801 -57.82 -33.04 -13.69
C LEU A 801 -59.33 -33.08 -13.88
N THR A 802 -59.80 -34.02 -14.70
CA THR A 802 -61.23 -34.25 -14.90
C THR A 802 -61.56 -35.73 -14.81
N MET A 803 -62.81 -36.02 -14.48
CA MET A 803 -63.33 -37.38 -14.47
C MET A 803 -64.64 -37.40 -15.25
N ALA A 804 -64.70 -38.20 -16.30
CA ALA A 804 -65.91 -38.35 -17.13
C ALA A 804 -66.98 -39.23 -16.47
N ASN A 805 -66.58 -40.17 -15.60
CA ASN A 805 -67.51 -40.96 -14.78
C ASN A 805 -68.19 -40.07 -13.73
N VAL A 806 -69.40 -40.42 -13.32
CA VAL A 806 -70.18 -39.75 -12.27
C VAL A 806 -70.13 -40.49 -10.92
N GLY A 807 -69.54 -41.69 -10.86
CA GLY A 807 -69.45 -42.52 -9.65
C GLY A 807 -68.39 -42.11 -8.61
N GLY A 808 -67.54 -41.12 -8.91
CA GLY A 808 -66.46 -40.65 -8.03
C GLY A 808 -65.27 -41.61 -7.92
N THR A 809 -64.13 -41.09 -7.45
CA THR A 809 -62.93 -41.85 -7.10
C THR A 809 -61.98 -41.03 -6.25
N ILE A 810 -61.08 -41.69 -5.52
CA ILE A 810 -59.80 -41.13 -5.07
C ILE A 810 -58.73 -41.57 -6.08
N SER A 811 -57.89 -40.65 -6.54
CA SER A 811 -56.83 -40.88 -7.53
C SER A 811 -55.49 -40.37 -7.03
N SER A 812 -54.47 -41.22 -7.09
CA SER A 812 -53.10 -40.81 -6.90
C SER A 812 -52.61 -40.11 -8.16
N VAL A 813 -52.26 -38.83 -8.02
CA VAL A 813 -51.69 -38.00 -9.09
C VAL A 813 -50.21 -37.84 -8.82
N THR A 814 -49.38 -38.06 -9.83
CA THR A 814 -47.92 -37.98 -9.72
C THR A 814 -47.39 -36.87 -10.62
N ALA A 815 -46.53 -36.01 -10.07
CA ALA A 815 -45.70 -35.07 -10.83
C ALA A 815 -44.26 -35.58 -10.86
N ALA A 816 -43.69 -35.70 -12.05
CA ALA A 816 -42.33 -36.20 -12.26
C ALA A 816 -41.54 -35.30 -13.22
N MET A 817 -40.23 -35.18 -12.98
CA MET A 817 -39.31 -34.46 -13.87
C MET A 817 -37.94 -35.14 -13.91
N THR A 818 -37.13 -34.80 -14.91
CA THR A 818 -35.69 -35.11 -14.96
C THR A 818 -34.92 -33.83 -15.23
N ASN A 819 -33.90 -33.56 -14.43
CA ASN A 819 -33.09 -32.35 -14.54
C ASN A 819 -32.03 -32.44 -15.65
N THR A 820 -31.30 -31.36 -15.95
CA THR A 820 -30.31 -31.35 -17.04
C THR A 820 -29.09 -32.24 -16.77
N ALA A 821 -28.85 -32.61 -15.51
CA ALA A 821 -27.84 -33.61 -15.11
C ALA A 821 -28.35 -35.06 -15.20
N GLY A 822 -29.61 -35.29 -15.61
CA GLY A 822 -30.20 -36.62 -15.76
C GLY A 822 -30.76 -37.22 -14.47
N VAL A 823 -30.91 -36.45 -13.40
CA VAL A 823 -31.48 -36.91 -12.12
C VAL A 823 -33.00 -36.72 -12.15
N SER A 824 -33.75 -37.81 -11.90
CA SER A 824 -35.22 -37.78 -11.85
C SER A 824 -35.74 -37.53 -10.43
N SER A 825 -36.82 -36.77 -10.31
CA SER A 825 -37.59 -36.59 -9.07
C SER A 825 -39.08 -36.76 -9.34
N SER A 826 -39.81 -37.35 -8.39
CA SER A 826 -41.23 -37.67 -8.54
C SER A 826 -41.93 -37.70 -7.20
N HIS A 827 -43.10 -37.06 -7.11
CA HIS A 827 -43.94 -37.05 -5.91
C HIS A 827 -45.42 -37.18 -6.28
N ASN A 828 -46.20 -37.76 -5.37
CA ASN A 828 -47.64 -37.96 -5.55
C ASN A 828 -48.49 -37.27 -4.47
N LYS A 829 -49.74 -37.00 -4.83
CA LYS A 829 -50.81 -36.49 -3.95
C LYS A 829 -52.11 -37.16 -4.35
N GLU A 830 -52.95 -37.41 -3.36
CA GLU A 830 -54.30 -37.91 -3.59
C GLU A 830 -55.24 -36.76 -3.96
N VAL A 831 -56.04 -36.98 -4.99
CA VAL A 831 -57.09 -36.08 -5.45
C VAL A 831 -58.41 -36.83 -5.48
N THR A 832 -59.45 -36.24 -4.91
CA THR A 832 -60.76 -36.86 -4.76
C THR A 832 -61.77 -36.23 -5.70
N PHE A 833 -62.48 -37.05 -6.46
CA PHE A 833 -63.71 -36.70 -7.13
C PHE A 833 -64.89 -37.33 -6.40
N TYR A 834 -65.82 -36.51 -5.90
CA TYR A 834 -67.00 -37.02 -5.22
C TYR A 834 -68.07 -37.50 -6.21
N PRO A 835 -68.83 -38.56 -5.90
CA PRO A 835 -69.92 -39.02 -6.75
C PRO A 835 -70.97 -37.92 -6.99
N ASP A 836 -71.51 -37.84 -8.21
CA ASP A 836 -72.58 -36.90 -8.55
C ASP A 836 -73.96 -37.50 -8.26
N PHE A 837 -74.44 -37.28 -7.03
CA PHE A 837 -75.76 -37.74 -6.62
C PHE A 837 -76.92 -37.03 -7.32
N SER A 838 -76.69 -35.93 -8.05
CA SER A 838 -77.74 -35.30 -8.87
C SER A 838 -78.16 -36.18 -10.05
N LYS A 839 -77.33 -37.18 -10.40
CA LYS A 839 -77.61 -38.17 -11.44
C LYS A 839 -78.35 -39.39 -10.93
N ALA A 840 -78.76 -39.42 -9.66
CA ALA A 840 -79.44 -40.57 -9.08
C ALA A 840 -80.70 -40.95 -9.86
N THR A 841 -80.87 -42.26 -10.11
CA THR A 841 -82.05 -42.79 -10.79
C THR A 841 -82.79 -43.78 -9.90
N LEU A 842 -84.09 -43.88 -10.17
CA LEU A 842 -84.98 -44.86 -9.57
C LEU A 842 -85.73 -45.58 -10.68
N ASN A 843 -85.80 -46.91 -10.60
CA ASN A 843 -86.57 -47.71 -11.53
C ASN A 843 -87.29 -48.86 -10.82
N THR A 844 -88.40 -49.30 -11.42
CA THR A 844 -89.11 -50.51 -11.00
C THR A 844 -88.72 -51.65 -11.93
N PRO A 845 -87.88 -52.61 -11.49
CA PRO A 845 -87.28 -53.58 -12.40
C PRO A 845 -88.30 -54.58 -12.96
N VAL A 846 -89.28 -55.00 -12.14
CA VAL A 846 -90.32 -55.97 -12.53
C VAL A 846 -91.18 -55.51 -13.70
N ASN A 847 -91.53 -54.22 -13.73
CA ASN A 847 -92.33 -53.61 -14.80
C ASN A 847 -91.52 -52.70 -15.74
N THR A 848 -90.20 -52.68 -15.59
CA THR A 848 -89.23 -51.92 -16.39
C THR A 848 -89.67 -50.47 -16.63
N TYR A 849 -89.93 -49.73 -15.54
CA TYR A 849 -90.32 -48.32 -15.62
C TYR A 849 -89.33 -47.43 -14.87
N SER A 850 -88.86 -46.37 -15.54
CA SER A 850 -87.84 -45.42 -15.05
C SER A 850 -88.33 -43.96 -15.09
N GLY A 851 -89.64 -43.74 -15.17
CA GLY A 851 -90.21 -42.39 -15.23
C GLY A 851 -90.32 -41.68 -13.89
N PHE A 852 -90.02 -42.37 -12.78
CA PHE A 852 -89.95 -41.76 -11.45
C PHE A 852 -88.56 -41.20 -11.19
N SER A 853 -88.50 -39.95 -10.71
CA SER A 853 -87.26 -39.37 -10.18
C SER A 853 -87.11 -39.73 -8.70
N VAL A 854 -85.89 -39.64 -8.19
CA VAL A 854 -85.61 -39.77 -6.76
C VAL A 854 -86.20 -38.65 -5.89
N SER A 855 -86.77 -37.62 -6.51
CA SER A 855 -87.49 -36.52 -5.83
C SER A 855 -89.01 -36.66 -5.90
N SER A 856 -89.51 -37.71 -6.56
CA SER A 856 -90.92 -37.84 -6.89
C SER A 856 -91.79 -38.26 -5.69
N GLY A 857 -91.21 -38.79 -4.61
CA GLY A 857 -91.92 -39.27 -3.42
C GLY A 857 -92.42 -40.72 -3.53
N PHE A 858 -92.01 -41.44 -4.58
CA PHE A 858 -92.28 -42.86 -4.77
C PHE A 858 -91.60 -43.72 -3.68
N PRO A 859 -92.10 -44.91 -3.33
CA PRO A 859 -93.50 -45.31 -3.42
C PRO A 859 -94.32 -44.72 -2.26
N THR A 860 -95.61 -44.50 -2.51
CA THR A 860 -96.62 -44.20 -1.48
C THR A 860 -97.57 -45.37 -1.26
N THR A 861 -97.50 -46.40 -2.09
CA THR A 861 -98.26 -47.64 -1.98
C THR A 861 -97.30 -48.82 -1.92
N GLY A 862 -97.67 -49.90 -1.24
CA GLY A 862 -96.79 -51.07 -1.15
C GLY A 862 -97.54 -52.38 -0.98
N PHE A 863 -96.87 -53.46 -1.32
CA PHE A 863 -97.29 -54.82 -1.02
C PHE A 863 -96.04 -55.68 -0.85
N LYS A 864 -96.20 -56.85 -0.25
CA LYS A 864 -95.09 -57.74 0.03
C LYS A 864 -94.30 -58.06 -1.24
N ASN A 865 -92.99 -57.89 -1.18
CA ASN A 865 -92.01 -58.09 -2.25
C ASN A 865 -92.17 -57.18 -3.49
N ALA A 866 -92.98 -56.11 -3.37
CA ALA A 866 -92.84 -54.98 -4.26
C ALA A 866 -91.41 -54.42 -4.12
N ASN A 867 -90.75 -54.16 -5.24
CA ASN A 867 -89.35 -53.73 -5.22
C ASN A 867 -89.06 -52.67 -6.27
N PHE A 868 -88.10 -51.82 -5.93
CA PHE A 868 -87.54 -50.80 -6.78
C PHE A 868 -86.04 -50.73 -6.61
N GLN A 869 -85.36 -50.24 -7.62
CA GLN A 869 -83.93 -50.23 -7.73
C GLN A 869 -83.46 -48.78 -7.69
N LEU A 870 -82.55 -48.48 -6.76
CA LEU A 870 -81.89 -47.18 -6.65
C LEU A 870 -80.51 -47.26 -7.30
N ALA A 871 -80.08 -46.20 -7.97
CA ALA A 871 -78.71 -46.02 -8.43
C ALA A 871 -78.24 -44.61 -8.03
N PRO A 872 -77.39 -44.45 -6.99
CA PRO A 872 -77.04 -43.16 -6.42
C PRO A 872 -76.46 -42.14 -7.41
N HIS A 873 -75.83 -42.60 -8.49
CA HIS A 873 -75.28 -41.73 -9.54
C HIS A 873 -75.70 -42.21 -10.94
N GLY A 874 -76.87 -42.85 -11.05
CA GLY A 874 -77.52 -43.13 -12.33
C GLY A 874 -77.10 -44.42 -13.04
N ASN A 875 -76.18 -45.20 -12.46
CA ASN A 875 -75.80 -46.51 -12.98
C ASN A 875 -75.76 -47.58 -11.87
N VAL A 876 -76.60 -48.62 -12.01
CA VAL A 876 -76.71 -49.73 -11.05
C VAL A 876 -75.42 -50.55 -10.95
N ALA A 877 -74.61 -50.60 -12.02
CA ALA A 877 -73.37 -51.39 -12.04
C ALA A 877 -72.34 -50.94 -10.98
N SER A 878 -72.40 -49.66 -10.57
CA SER A 878 -71.50 -49.07 -9.59
C SER A 878 -72.07 -49.08 -8.17
N ASN A 879 -73.25 -49.68 -7.96
CA ASN A 879 -73.82 -49.77 -6.62
C ASN A 879 -72.96 -50.58 -5.64
N SER A 880 -72.03 -51.40 -6.16
CA SER A 880 -70.99 -52.07 -5.38
C SER A 880 -70.04 -51.12 -4.67
N ASP A 881 -69.97 -49.86 -5.09
CA ASP A 881 -69.09 -48.83 -4.51
C ASP A 881 -69.68 -48.24 -3.22
N TYR A 882 -70.88 -48.68 -2.83
CA TYR A 882 -71.61 -48.20 -1.67
C TYR A 882 -71.85 -49.29 -0.63
N GLU A 883 -71.86 -48.89 0.64
CA GLU A 883 -72.44 -49.63 1.76
C GLU A 883 -73.91 -49.22 1.87
N TRP A 884 -74.82 -50.19 1.79
CA TRP A 884 -76.26 -49.96 1.79
C TRP A 884 -76.88 -50.27 3.15
N ALA A 885 -77.82 -49.43 3.59
CA ALA A 885 -78.58 -49.63 4.82
C ALA A 885 -80.02 -49.13 4.67
N SER A 886 -80.93 -49.75 5.41
CA SER A 886 -82.31 -49.28 5.61
C SER A 886 -82.49 -48.85 7.05
N SER A 887 -83.26 -47.78 7.28
CA SER A 887 -83.65 -47.36 8.62
C SER A 887 -84.75 -48.22 9.26
N ASP A 888 -85.41 -49.08 8.48
CA ASP A 888 -86.52 -49.93 8.93
C ASP A 888 -86.25 -51.40 8.54
N THR A 889 -86.40 -52.31 9.50
CA THR A 889 -86.19 -53.75 9.30
C THR A 889 -87.24 -54.42 8.42
N ASN A 890 -88.39 -53.77 8.18
CA ASN A 890 -89.42 -54.24 7.26
C ASN A 890 -89.09 -53.96 5.80
N ILE A 891 -88.04 -53.17 5.53
CA ILE A 891 -87.57 -52.85 4.19
C ILE A 891 -86.11 -53.30 4.08
N SER A 892 -85.83 -54.31 3.26
CA SER A 892 -84.46 -54.73 2.96
C SER A 892 -83.91 -54.00 1.75
N VAL A 893 -82.59 -53.77 1.75
CA VAL A 893 -81.85 -53.27 0.59
C VAL A 893 -80.63 -54.15 0.35
N SER A 894 -80.49 -54.63 -0.87
CA SER A 894 -79.36 -55.47 -1.27
C SER A 894 -78.12 -54.64 -1.60
N SER A 895 -76.95 -55.30 -1.74
CA SER A 895 -75.70 -54.66 -2.17
C SER A 895 -75.76 -54.08 -3.59
N SER A 896 -76.75 -54.47 -4.40
CA SER A 896 -76.99 -53.87 -5.71
C SER A 896 -77.93 -52.68 -5.64
N GLY A 897 -78.40 -52.23 -4.47
CA GLY A 897 -79.35 -51.12 -4.32
C GLY A 897 -80.81 -51.47 -4.64
N LEU A 898 -81.14 -52.77 -4.78
CA LEU A 898 -82.52 -53.23 -4.91
C LEU A 898 -83.18 -53.15 -3.52
N VAL A 899 -84.19 -52.31 -3.40
CA VAL A 899 -85.01 -52.11 -2.21
C VAL A 899 -86.25 -52.98 -2.32
N ASN A 900 -86.47 -53.86 -1.35
CA ASN A 900 -87.60 -54.77 -1.29
C ASN A 900 -88.50 -54.40 -0.11
N LEU A 901 -89.82 -54.29 -0.37
CA LEU A 901 -90.81 -54.07 0.68
C LEU A 901 -91.20 -55.42 1.28
N ASP A 902 -90.55 -55.81 2.39
CA ASP A 902 -90.79 -57.12 3.02
C ASP A 902 -92.10 -57.14 3.80
N ASN A 903 -92.44 -56.04 4.48
CA ASN A 903 -93.69 -55.81 5.23
C ASN A 903 -94.11 -54.32 5.23
N ASP A 904 -95.31 -54.05 5.77
CA ASP A 904 -95.83 -52.70 6.03
C ASP A 904 -94.95 -51.91 7.00
N THR A 905 -94.99 -50.59 6.93
CA THR A 905 -94.14 -49.66 7.70
C THR A 905 -94.99 -48.58 8.37
N THR A 906 -94.61 -48.11 9.57
CA THR A 906 -95.40 -47.12 10.33
C THR A 906 -94.84 -45.70 10.30
N GLY A 907 -94.01 -45.36 9.29
CA GLY A 907 -93.39 -44.04 9.18
C GLY A 907 -92.54 -43.88 7.93
N THR A 908 -91.75 -42.82 7.88
CA THR A 908 -90.79 -42.58 6.79
C THR A 908 -89.61 -43.54 6.88
N VAL A 909 -89.36 -44.28 5.80
CA VAL A 909 -88.18 -45.13 5.65
C VAL A 909 -87.09 -44.36 4.93
N THR A 910 -85.86 -44.46 5.43
CA THR A 910 -84.66 -43.91 4.79
C THR A 910 -83.78 -45.05 4.31
N ILE A 911 -83.53 -45.10 3.01
CA ILE A 911 -82.48 -45.93 2.41
C ILE A 911 -81.23 -45.08 2.27
N THR A 912 -80.11 -45.62 2.73
CA THR A 912 -78.83 -44.94 2.77
C THR A 912 -77.81 -45.72 1.94
N ALA A 913 -77.12 -45.02 1.04
CA ALA A 913 -75.96 -45.52 0.31
C ALA A 913 -74.72 -44.68 0.69
N THR A 914 -73.87 -45.23 1.54
CA THR A 914 -72.63 -44.59 2.00
C THR A 914 -71.50 -44.97 1.06
N TRP A 915 -70.81 -44.00 0.47
CA TRP A 915 -69.71 -44.30 -0.46
C TRP A 915 -68.52 -44.92 0.29
N LYS A 916 -67.98 -46.03 -0.23
CA LYS A 916 -66.93 -46.80 0.46
C LYS A 916 -65.61 -46.05 0.58
N GLN A 917 -65.29 -45.18 -0.38
CA GLN A 917 -64.01 -44.47 -0.42
C GLN A 917 -63.98 -43.25 0.52
N ASP A 918 -65.12 -42.60 0.74
CA ASP A 918 -65.29 -41.56 1.75
C ASP A 918 -66.68 -41.67 2.39
N LYS A 919 -66.70 -42.15 3.64
CA LYS A 919 -67.93 -42.39 4.40
C LYS A 919 -68.70 -41.11 4.75
N SER A 920 -68.11 -39.92 4.55
CA SER A 920 -68.81 -38.64 4.68
C SER A 920 -69.81 -38.40 3.53
N LYS A 921 -69.62 -39.07 2.39
CA LYS A 921 -70.49 -38.94 1.23
C LYS A 921 -71.57 -40.00 1.24
N VAL A 922 -72.78 -39.53 1.48
CA VAL A 922 -73.95 -40.37 1.69
C VAL A 922 -75.07 -39.91 0.77
N PHE A 923 -75.58 -40.83 -0.05
CA PHE A 923 -76.85 -40.64 -0.74
C PHE A 923 -77.97 -41.17 0.14
N THR A 924 -79.03 -40.39 0.31
CA THR A 924 -80.22 -40.79 1.08
C THR A 924 -81.45 -40.71 0.20
N TYR A 925 -82.31 -41.72 0.32
CA TYR A 925 -83.61 -41.78 -0.32
C TYR A 925 -84.68 -42.04 0.73
N GLN A 926 -85.73 -41.22 0.74
CA GLN A 926 -86.80 -41.31 1.72
C GLN A 926 -88.15 -41.52 1.05
N PHE A 927 -88.96 -42.41 1.62
CA PHE A 927 -90.33 -42.65 1.19
C PHE A 927 -91.22 -42.99 2.37
N THR A 928 -92.53 -42.82 2.19
CA THR A 928 -93.56 -43.14 3.19
C THR A 928 -94.71 -43.85 2.50
N LEU A 929 -95.04 -45.04 2.99
CA LEU A 929 -96.19 -45.78 2.51
C LEU A 929 -97.46 -45.24 3.18
N ASN A 930 -98.44 -44.86 2.37
CA ASN A 930 -99.76 -44.40 2.78
C ASN A 930 -100.83 -45.49 2.64
N ALA A 931 -100.58 -46.50 1.81
CA ALA A 931 -101.48 -47.64 1.60
C ALA A 931 -100.66 -48.93 1.41
N TRP A 932 -101.11 -50.00 2.07
CA TRP A 932 -100.44 -51.31 2.03
C TRP A 932 -101.44 -52.42 1.70
N VAL A 933 -101.10 -53.33 0.78
CA VAL A 933 -101.89 -54.55 0.57
C VAL A 933 -101.60 -55.53 1.71
N GLY A 934 -102.52 -55.60 2.67
CA GLY A 934 -102.40 -56.46 3.84
C GLY A 934 -102.75 -57.93 3.57
N ASP A 935 -103.65 -58.19 2.61
CA ASP A 935 -104.04 -59.55 2.21
C ASP A 935 -104.53 -59.59 0.75
N TYR A 936 -104.39 -60.74 0.10
CA TYR A 936 -104.89 -60.99 -1.25
C TYR A 936 -105.46 -62.40 -1.34
N ASN A 937 -106.62 -62.54 -1.99
CA ASN A 937 -107.24 -63.83 -2.26
C ASN A 937 -107.60 -63.99 -3.75
N SER A 938 -107.02 -65.00 -4.40
CA SER A 938 -107.30 -65.35 -5.81
C SER A 938 -108.61 -66.11 -5.99
N THR A 939 -109.21 -66.60 -4.91
CA THR A 939 -110.50 -67.29 -4.97
C THR A 939 -111.60 -66.29 -5.23
N THR A 940 -112.34 -66.47 -6.32
CA THR A 940 -113.45 -65.57 -6.66
C THR A 940 -114.59 -65.74 -5.66
N VAL A 941 -114.99 -64.66 -4.99
CA VAL A 941 -116.15 -64.60 -4.09
C VAL A 941 -117.05 -63.42 -4.44
N SER A 942 -118.28 -63.38 -3.92
CA SER A 942 -119.15 -62.21 -4.09
C SER A 942 -118.59 -60.98 -3.36
N TRP A 943 -118.93 -59.77 -3.82
CA TRP A 943 -118.43 -58.51 -3.24
C TRP A 943 -118.67 -58.42 -1.72
N ALA A 944 -119.85 -58.84 -1.25
CA ALA A 944 -120.17 -58.82 0.18
C ALA A 944 -119.25 -59.73 1.01
N VAL A 945 -118.88 -60.91 0.48
CA VAL A 945 -117.94 -61.83 1.14
C VAL A 945 -116.53 -61.26 1.13
N ALA A 946 -116.07 -60.69 0.01
CA ALA A 946 -114.78 -60.02 -0.08
C ALA A 946 -114.67 -58.83 0.90
N ASN A 947 -115.67 -57.96 0.94
CA ASN A 947 -115.69 -56.80 1.82
C ASN A 947 -115.71 -57.21 3.30
N SER A 948 -116.54 -58.19 3.68
CA SER A 948 -116.54 -58.72 5.05
C SER A 948 -115.21 -59.38 5.42
N ALA A 949 -114.54 -60.08 4.50
CA ALA A 949 -113.25 -60.69 4.75
C ALA A 949 -112.14 -59.66 5.00
N CYS A 950 -112.12 -58.54 4.27
CA CYS A 950 -111.18 -57.45 4.52
C CYS A 950 -111.46 -56.76 5.87
N VAL A 951 -112.72 -56.42 6.15
CA VAL A 951 -113.11 -55.75 7.41
C VAL A 951 -112.82 -56.62 8.63
N ALA A 952 -113.00 -57.94 8.53
CA ALA A 952 -112.67 -58.88 9.61
C ALA A 952 -111.19 -58.88 9.99
N GLN A 953 -110.30 -58.48 9.07
CA GLN A 953 -108.86 -58.36 9.29
C GLN A 953 -108.44 -56.92 9.66
N GLY A 954 -109.40 -56.00 9.85
CA GLY A 954 -109.13 -54.59 10.10
C GLY A 954 -108.66 -53.81 8.86
N LEU A 955 -108.92 -54.35 7.67
CA LEU A 955 -108.57 -53.80 6.37
C LEU A 955 -109.85 -53.44 5.59
N ARG A 956 -109.70 -52.95 4.36
CA ARG A 956 -110.83 -52.64 3.46
C ARG A 956 -110.51 -53.00 2.03
N LEU A 957 -111.54 -53.12 1.19
CA LEU A 957 -111.32 -53.16 -0.26
C LEU A 957 -110.76 -51.80 -0.73
N PRO A 958 -109.83 -51.79 -1.70
CA PRO A 958 -109.24 -50.57 -2.23
C PRO A 958 -110.24 -49.75 -3.03
N ASN A 959 -110.17 -48.43 -2.89
CA ASN A 959 -110.93 -47.52 -3.72
C ASN A 959 -110.32 -47.47 -5.13
N GLU A 960 -111.14 -47.21 -6.15
CA GLU A 960 -110.66 -47.12 -7.53
C GLU A 960 -109.54 -46.10 -7.72
N ASN A 961 -109.63 -44.97 -7.01
CA ASN A 961 -108.62 -43.92 -7.03
C ASN A 961 -107.29 -44.31 -6.35
N GLU A 962 -107.26 -45.40 -5.57
CA GLU A 962 -106.03 -45.96 -4.98
C GLU A 962 -105.44 -47.05 -5.88
N LEU A 963 -106.25 -47.63 -6.76
CA LEU A 963 -105.84 -48.69 -7.68
C LEU A 963 -105.12 -48.12 -8.91
N SER A 964 -105.70 -47.11 -9.56
CA SER A 964 -105.18 -46.51 -10.78
C SER A 964 -105.83 -45.16 -11.08
N THR A 965 -105.18 -44.29 -11.85
CA THR A 965 -105.78 -43.09 -12.45
C THR A 965 -106.49 -43.37 -13.78
N GLY A 966 -106.54 -44.63 -14.21
CA GLY A 966 -107.17 -45.10 -15.44
C GLY A 966 -106.17 -45.42 -16.56
N GLY A 967 -106.25 -46.65 -17.10
CA GLY A 967 -105.43 -47.12 -18.21
C GLY A 967 -103.99 -47.46 -17.81
N THR A 968 -103.08 -47.49 -18.80
CA THR A 968 -101.66 -47.80 -18.60
C THR A 968 -100.85 -46.62 -18.06
N ALA A 969 -101.50 -45.58 -17.56
CA ALA A 969 -100.85 -44.39 -17.02
C ALA A 969 -100.07 -44.76 -15.74
N ARG A 970 -98.82 -44.29 -15.66
CA ARG A 970 -97.95 -44.48 -14.50
C ARG A 970 -97.87 -43.16 -13.73
N GLY A 971 -97.90 -43.23 -12.41
CA GLY A 971 -97.99 -42.06 -11.53
C GLY A 971 -97.96 -42.47 -10.06
N ILE A 972 -97.62 -41.52 -9.19
CA ILE A 972 -97.47 -41.74 -7.74
C ILE A 972 -98.83 -41.60 -7.06
N GLY A 973 -99.07 -42.41 -6.02
CA GLY A 973 -100.32 -42.37 -5.24
C GLY A 973 -101.28 -43.53 -5.50
N THR A 974 -100.99 -44.42 -6.45
CA THR A 974 -101.86 -45.57 -6.77
C THR A 974 -101.05 -46.85 -6.97
N PHE A 975 -101.61 -48.01 -6.63
CA PHE A 975 -100.92 -49.31 -6.71
C PHE A 975 -100.43 -49.61 -8.13
N PHE A 976 -101.30 -49.51 -9.15
CA PHE A 976 -100.90 -49.75 -10.54
C PHE A 976 -100.08 -48.61 -11.12
N GLY A 977 -100.37 -47.35 -10.74
CA GLY A 977 -99.57 -46.22 -11.19
C GLY A 977 -98.11 -46.34 -10.78
N GLU A 978 -97.86 -46.76 -9.54
CA GLU A 978 -96.53 -46.92 -8.96
C GLU A 978 -95.85 -48.21 -9.43
N TRP A 979 -96.53 -49.36 -9.33
CA TRP A 979 -95.90 -50.66 -9.54
C TRP A 979 -96.11 -51.22 -10.94
N GLY A 980 -97.08 -50.72 -11.70
CA GLY A 980 -97.43 -51.21 -13.03
C GLY A 980 -98.29 -52.48 -12.96
N ASN A 981 -98.10 -53.39 -13.93
CA ASN A 981 -98.81 -54.66 -13.95
C ASN A 981 -98.46 -55.46 -12.68
N LEU A 982 -99.44 -55.56 -11.77
CA LEU A 982 -99.24 -56.15 -10.45
C LEU A 982 -99.02 -57.66 -10.56
N ASN A 983 -99.64 -58.33 -11.53
CA ASN A 983 -99.48 -59.77 -11.77
C ASN A 983 -98.05 -60.19 -12.15
N ARG A 984 -97.14 -59.25 -12.43
CA ARG A 984 -95.72 -59.55 -12.68
C ARG A 984 -94.90 -59.70 -11.41
N TYR A 985 -95.41 -59.27 -10.25
CA TYR A 985 -94.71 -59.43 -8.99
C TYR A 985 -94.93 -60.84 -8.44
N PRO A 986 -93.87 -61.55 -8.00
CA PRO A 986 -93.98 -62.96 -7.60
C PRO A 986 -95.00 -63.23 -6.48
N ASP A 987 -95.15 -62.31 -5.54
CA ASP A 987 -96.03 -62.44 -4.37
C ASP A 987 -97.32 -61.62 -4.50
N PHE A 988 -97.55 -61.01 -5.65
CA PHE A 988 -98.87 -60.48 -6.01
C PHE A 988 -99.57 -61.54 -6.88
N PRO A 989 -100.58 -62.25 -6.36
CA PRO A 989 -101.12 -63.39 -7.08
C PRO A 989 -101.84 -62.94 -8.36
N SER A 990 -101.71 -63.73 -9.42
CA SER A 990 -102.28 -63.38 -10.72
C SER A 990 -103.80 -63.46 -10.72
N ALA A 991 -104.48 -62.34 -10.96
CA ALA A 991 -105.91 -62.34 -11.31
C ALA A 991 -106.18 -61.49 -12.56
N SER A 992 -107.19 -61.91 -13.32
CA SER A 992 -107.68 -61.15 -14.47
C SER A 992 -108.39 -59.87 -14.04
N ILE A 993 -109.19 -59.94 -12.98
CA ILE A 993 -109.93 -58.82 -12.38
C ILE A 993 -110.14 -59.05 -10.88
N ILE A 994 -110.15 -57.96 -10.11
CA ILE A 994 -110.40 -57.96 -8.67
C ILE A 994 -111.50 -56.97 -8.26
N TRP A 995 -112.11 -57.20 -7.11
CA TRP A 995 -113.09 -56.28 -6.53
C TRP A 995 -112.47 -54.94 -6.13
N THR A 996 -113.21 -53.86 -6.39
CA THR A 996 -112.99 -52.54 -5.80
C THR A 996 -113.93 -52.34 -4.60
N SER A 997 -113.75 -51.26 -3.84
CA SER A 997 -114.65 -50.90 -2.74
C SER A 997 -116.07 -50.54 -3.19
N THR A 998 -116.30 -50.35 -4.50
CA THR A 998 -117.62 -50.08 -5.05
C THR A 998 -118.24 -51.39 -5.55
N SER A 999 -119.37 -51.78 -4.96
CA SER A 999 -120.09 -52.99 -5.36
C SER A 999 -120.47 -52.95 -6.85
N GLY A 1000 -120.07 -53.97 -7.61
CA GLY A 1000 -120.31 -54.06 -9.05
C GLY A 1000 -119.23 -53.41 -9.93
N ASN A 1001 -118.14 -52.90 -9.35
CA ASN A 1001 -116.99 -52.44 -10.12
C ASN A 1001 -115.81 -53.42 -9.99
N ASP A 1002 -115.10 -53.60 -11.09
CA ASP A 1002 -113.89 -54.43 -11.15
C ASP A 1002 -112.66 -53.60 -11.50
N PHE A 1003 -111.49 -54.15 -11.19
CA PHE A 1003 -110.19 -53.58 -11.55
C PHE A 1003 -109.30 -54.65 -12.15
N HIS A 1004 -108.64 -54.33 -13.26
CA HIS A 1004 -107.70 -55.19 -13.95
C HIS A 1004 -106.26 -54.93 -13.46
N PRO A 1005 -105.65 -55.84 -12.67
CA PRO A 1005 -104.30 -55.65 -12.14
C PRO A 1005 -103.20 -55.64 -13.23
N ASP A 1006 -103.50 -56.15 -14.43
CA ASP A 1006 -102.59 -56.23 -15.55
C ASP A 1006 -102.62 -55.01 -16.48
N THR A 1007 -103.78 -54.34 -16.60
CA THR A 1007 -103.99 -53.20 -17.52
C THR A 1007 -104.23 -51.86 -16.83
N GLY A 1008 -104.58 -51.85 -15.54
CA GLY A 1008 -104.82 -50.63 -14.77
C GLY A 1008 -106.18 -49.97 -15.04
N ILE A 1009 -107.12 -50.69 -15.68
CA ILE A 1009 -108.45 -50.20 -16.03
C ILE A 1009 -109.47 -50.74 -15.03
N SER A 1010 -110.40 -49.89 -14.61
CA SER A 1010 -111.59 -50.30 -13.86
C SER A 1010 -112.83 -50.24 -14.77
N HIS A 1011 -113.74 -51.21 -14.65
CA HIS A 1011 -115.03 -51.18 -15.32
C HIS A 1011 -116.18 -51.17 -14.30
N ALA A 1012 -117.26 -50.48 -14.65
CA ALA A 1012 -118.55 -50.68 -14.01
C ALA A 1012 -119.25 -51.85 -14.70
N GLY A 1013 -119.43 -52.99 -14.03
CA GLY A 1013 -119.88 -54.22 -14.68
C GLY A 1013 -120.41 -55.32 -13.75
N GLY A 1014 -121.51 -55.97 -14.16
CA GLY A 1014 -122.31 -56.93 -13.39
C GLY A 1014 -121.69 -58.30 -13.10
N ASN A 1015 -120.42 -58.35 -12.69
CA ASN A 1015 -119.76 -59.56 -12.20
C ASN A 1015 -120.46 -60.08 -10.93
N SER A 1016 -120.57 -61.40 -10.79
CA SER A 1016 -121.18 -62.02 -9.60
C SER A 1016 -120.15 -62.49 -8.57
N SER A 1017 -118.89 -62.70 -8.97
CA SER A 1017 -117.83 -63.23 -8.11
C SER A 1017 -116.44 -62.92 -8.68
N LEU A 1018 -115.56 -62.24 -7.93
CA LEU A 1018 -114.19 -61.87 -8.33
C LEU A 1018 -113.19 -62.14 -7.20
N ALA A 1019 -111.90 -62.23 -7.54
CA ALA A 1019 -110.81 -62.19 -6.58
C ALA A 1019 -110.78 -60.81 -5.87
N TYR A 1020 -110.07 -60.69 -4.74
CA TYR A 1020 -110.01 -59.42 -4.03
C TYR A 1020 -108.67 -59.24 -3.31
N MET A 1021 -108.34 -57.98 -3.05
CA MET A 1021 -107.25 -57.61 -2.15
C MET A 1021 -107.75 -56.66 -1.08
N CYS A 1022 -107.13 -56.74 0.08
CA CYS A 1022 -107.44 -55.92 1.23
C CYS A 1022 -106.29 -54.94 1.46
N VAL A 1023 -106.62 -53.66 1.53
CA VAL A 1023 -105.66 -52.59 1.77
C VAL A 1023 -105.86 -51.97 3.14
N ARG A 1024 -104.77 -51.52 3.73
CA ARG A 1024 -104.74 -50.74 4.96
C ARG A 1024 -104.91 -49.26 4.66
#